data_AF-E2S7B3-F1
#
_entry.id   AF-E2S7B3-F1
#
_cell.length_a   1.000
_cell.length_b   1.000
_cell.length_c   1.000
_cell.angle_alpha   90.00
_cell.angle_beta   90.00
_cell.angle_gamma   90.00
#
_symmetry.space_group_name_H-M   'P 1'
#
loop_
_entity.id
_entity.type
_entity.pdbx_description
1 polymer ?
#
loop_
_entity_poly.entity_id
_entity_poly.type
_entity_poly.pdbx_seq_one_letter_code
_entity_poly.pdbx_strand_id
1 'polypeptide(L)'
;MTLFEKPIVLAPMAGGPSTPELCAAVTNAGGLGFLAGGYLTPEKLEEQVSTVESLTTQPFGINLFYPSHSNSDQYAEYSKYHQALTKKCVSYSDFPSHPKWSDDHYDRKLDIALRSNAKFISLTFGYPDANTLKTIRRAGKKVVLNATTPREIDHIIQLDCDILSLQGKAAGGHRATVLDNNIEGSSYDAKTLLHHAVAKTEKPVFVGGGVGTAEDTLDLLRSGATAVIVGTRFLTAQEAGTKDTHRHALLELTNRNTVITHAFSGKPARAISNTFTDIFTSQAPYIYPEIHYLTAGMRAEANNAKDPEYLNLWAGEGFANCREATAKQIIDELLPYSQAQESSKVSFSHTDVAVIGGGPRGMAVIERLISRIKDKNLNKPIHIVWYDDNGFGSGKVWSPYQCQLLLMNTVTAQLSAFPDESAGLSGQHATGPTFYDWLKSNDAREFLSSDPVLLAEASSATEDTYSSRALYGAYLQWSVNQLLKDSREYSPIKLVARRAVSFEKREDSLLIHDSLGGCVEAKSVVLSLGHTSQKLSGKEESLSKKAKESTVTYLPSGDASIQKAAKLPIRESIILRGMGLTFFDYMILLTEGRGGQFRENAHGKHYIPSGKEPHIIACSRKGAPHHARGKNQKRPDERWVPRILTEDYAAALSNATFSVDVWPRIAQEVELAFTISLLEENNADYDEESLVSLAKQGGHSLVEWRHSQGYTETLDWGELFQAKWTNSPGEKLRDYQDTVASKIENDIVEAEKGNKSGPLKAALDVLRDIRNEVRECVQYGRITGESFKEELLARYSPTNAFLSIGPPIQRLEQMQALIKAGILTVLPADPIISLDESNGKVDYFNPSMPQEKGEATALVEARLPTSSIQNTADPLIVSAASLGLIRPHYFKNTTCVSGAIDVDPHSFRVQSDSEQSVSLYAYGIPLEGLQWGTAATIRPFVNSVIIHDADAIASSIQEDLHERKKQ
;
A
#
# COMPACT_ATOMS: atom_id res chain seq x y z
N MET A 1 5.55 -8.84 -5.29
CA MET A 1 6.86 -9.47 -5.09
C MET A 1 7.80 -8.36 -4.64
N THR A 2 8.37 -8.48 -3.45
CA THR A 2 9.32 -7.51 -2.90
C THR A 2 10.66 -7.72 -3.59
N LEU A 3 11.15 -6.72 -4.31
CA LEU A 3 12.41 -6.81 -5.06
C LEU A 3 13.63 -6.51 -4.18
N PHE A 4 13.44 -5.62 -3.20
CA PHE A 4 14.40 -5.14 -2.20
C PHE A 4 13.59 -4.41 -1.10
N GLU A 5 14.23 -4.06 0.01
CA GLU A 5 13.55 -3.71 1.28
C GLU A 5 13.00 -2.27 1.31
N LYS A 6 13.78 -1.30 0.80
CA LYS A 6 13.44 0.13 0.80
C LYS A 6 13.28 0.61 -0.64
N PRO A 7 12.17 1.27 -1.05
CA PRO A 7 11.86 1.58 -2.46
C PRO A 7 12.70 2.73 -3.07
N ILE A 8 14.02 2.70 -2.91
CA ILE A 8 15.01 3.60 -3.51
C ILE A 8 15.94 2.80 -4.43
N VAL A 9 16.17 3.33 -5.63
CA VAL A 9 17.13 2.79 -6.60
C VAL A 9 18.23 3.82 -6.81
N LEU A 10 19.48 3.41 -6.61
CA LEU A 10 20.63 4.22 -6.99
C LEU A 10 20.68 4.31 -8.52
N ALA A 11 20.64 5.52 -9.07
CA ALA A 11 20.86 5.70 -10.49
C ALA A 11 22.30 5.27 -10.86
N PRO A 12 22.50 4.50 -11.94
CA PRO A 12 23.83 4.23 -12.44
C PRO A 12 24.44 5.51 -13.03
N MET A 13 25.53 5.99 -12.42
CA MET A 13 26.22 7.23 -12.78
C MET A 13 27.63 6.89 -13.28
N ALA A 14 27.76 6.76 -14.60
CA ALA A 14 29.02 6.44 -15.27
C ALA A 14 30.07 7.56 -15.11
N GLY A 15 31.35 7.21 -15.30
CA GLY A 15 32.46 8.17 -15.23
C GLY A 15 33.01 8.42 -13.82
N GLY A 16 32.77 7.50 -12.88
CA GLY A 16 33.38 7.50 -11.54
C GLY A 16 32.41 7.51 -10.35
N PRO A 17 31.26 8.22 -10.36
CA PRO A 17 30.45 8.38 -9.16
C PRO A 17 29.88 7.07 -8.56
N SER A 18 29.34 6.17 -9.39
CA SER A 18 28.82 4.87 -8.95
C SER A 18 29.93 3.85 -8.70
N THR A 19 30.67 4.02 -7.61
CA THR A 19 31.70 3.09 -7.14
C THR A 19 31.09 1.76 -6.65
N PRO A 20 31.88 0.68 -6.56
CA PRO A 20 31.48 -0.54 -5.88
C PRO A 20 30.98 -0.30 -4.45
N GLU A 21 31.66 0.60 -3.71
CA GLU A 21 31.34 0.95 -2.33
C GLU A 21 29.98 1.64 -2.25
N LEU A 22 29.66 2.58 -3.15
CA LEU A 22 28.36 3.24 -3.17
C LEU A 22 27.24 2.25 -3.52
N CYS A 23 27.48 1.40 -4.53
CA CYS A 23 26.55 0.34 -4.92
C CYS A 23 26.23 -0.57 -3.73
N ALA A 24 27.26 -1.09 -3.05
CA ALA A 24 27.11 -1.94 -1.89
C ALA A 24 26.49 -1.20 -0.69
N ALA A 25 26.83 0.05 -0.45
CA ALA A 25 26.29 0.84 0.66
C ALA A 25 24.78 1.10 0.52
N VAL A 26 24.32 1.45 -0.69
CA VAL A 26 22.88 1.58 -0.98
C VAL A 26 22.16 0.23 -0.81
N THR A 27 22.74 -0.83 -1.36
CA THR A 27 22.20 -2.19 -1.28
C THR A 27 22.10 -2.69 0.17
N ASN A 28 23.15 -2.48 0.97
CA ASN A 28 23.18 -2.87 2.39
C ASN A 28 22.26 -2.01 3.27
N ALA A 29 21.92 -0.80 2.83
CA ALA A 29 20.93 0.05 3.48
C ALA A 29 19.48 -0.29 3.07
N GLY A 30 19.28 -1.35 2.28
CA GLY A 30 17.97 -1.88 1.89
C GLY A 30 17.45 -1.37 0.54
N GLY A 31 18.12 -0.39 -0.07
CA GLY A 31 17.81 0.07 -1.43
C GLY A 31 18.35 -0.88 -2.50
N LEU A 32 18.20 -0.50 -3.78
CA LEU A 32 18.79 -1.21 -4.91
C LEU A 32 19.99 -0.43 -5.47
N GLY A 33 21.20 -0.89 -5.18
CA GLY A 33 22.43 -0.38 -5.78
C GLY A 33 22.59 -0.79 -7.24
N PHE A 34 23.04 0.15 -8.08
CA PHE A 34 23.48 -0.14 -9.45
C PHE A 34 24.95 0.27 -9.64
N LEU A 35 25.74 -0.66 -10.17
CA LEU A 35 27.07 -0.39 -10.71
C LEU A 35 26.94 0.10 -12.16
N ALA A 36 27.68 1.16 -12.52
CA ALA A 36 27.67 1.71 -13.87
C ALA A 36 28.84 1.15 -14.70
N GLY A 37 28.55 0.30 -15.69
CA GLY A 37 29.54 -0.27 -16.60
C GLY A 37 29.94 0.64 -17.76
N GLY A 38 29.20 1.74 -17.99
CA GLY A 38 29.49 2.70 -19.05
C GLY A 38 30.90 3.29 -18.92
N TYR A 39 31.64 3.34 -20.03
CA TYR A 39 33.02 3.83 -20.14
C TYR A 39 34.11 2.98 -19.46
N LEU A 40 33.76 1.92 -18.71
CA LEU A 40 34.76 1.00 -18.16
C LEU A 40 35.32 0.08 -19.25
N THR A 41 36.53 -0.45 -19.04
CA THR A 41 36.95 -1.64 -19.80
C THR A 41 36.27 -2.88 -19.21
N PRO A 42 36.17 -4.00 -19.96
CA PRO A 42 35.67 -5.26 -19.42
C PRO A 42 36.42 -5.70 -18.16
N GLU A 43 37.75 -5.55 -18.14
CA GLU A 43 38.60 -5.96 -17.03
C GLU A 43 38.30 -5.12 -15.77
N LYS A 44 38.09 -3.80 -15.93
CA LYS A 44 37.74 -2.94 -14.80
C LYS A 44 36.32 -3.20 -14.29
N LEU A 45 35.38 -3.51 -15.19
CA LEU A 45 34.03 -3.91 -14.80
C LEU A 45 34.07 -5.22 -13.99
N GLU A 46 34.84 -6.23 -14.43
CA GLU A 46 34.97 -7.51 -13.73
C GLU A 46 35.56 -7.33 -12.32
N GLU A 47 36.59 -6.48 -12.18
CA GLU A 47 37.17 -6.10 -10.88
C GLU A 47 36.13 -5.42 -9.96
N GLN A 48 35.39 -4.44 -10.50
CA GLN A 48 34.37 -3.71 -9.72
C GLN A 48 33.20 -4.61 -9.32
N VAL A 49 32.76 -5.51 -10.19
CA VAL A 49 31.73 -6.51 -9.89
C VAL A 49 32.19 -7.42 -8.75
N SER A 50 33.41 -7.95 -8.83
CA SER A 50 33.98 -8.77 -7.76
C SER A 50 34.05 -8.01 -6.43
N THR A 51 34.35 -6.71 -6.47
CA THR A 51 34.35 -5.85 -5.28
C THR A 51 32.96 -5.73 -4.68
N VAL A 52 31.91 -5.44 -5.48
CA VAL A 52 30.52 -5.39 -4.98
C VAL A 52 30.13 -6.71 -4.34
N GLU A 53 30.42 -7.84 -4.98
CA GLU A 53 30.08 -9.17 -4.48
C GLU A 53 30.81 -9.53 -3.17
N SER A 54 31.97 -8.91 -2.91
CA SER A 54 32.66 -9.04 -1.62
C SER A 54 32.06 -8.15 -0.52
N LEU A 55 31.40 -7.05 -0.89
CA LEU A 55 30.85 -6.05 0.03
C LEU A 55 29.37 -6.29 0.38
N THR A 56 28.64 -7.05 -0.44
CA THR A 56 27.24 -7.37 -0.19
C THR A 56 26.82 -8.72 -0.77
N THR A 57 25.96 -9.42 -0.04
CA THR A 57 25.27 -10.63 -0.50
C THR A 57 23.86 -10.36 -1.00
N GLN A 58 23.38 -9.11 -0.90
CA GLN A 58 22.03 -8.73 -1.30
C GLN A 58 21.96 -8.45 -2.82
N PRO A 59 20.77 -8.52 -3.44
CA PRO A 59 20.59 -8.24 -4.86
C PRO A 59 21.07 -6.83 -5.27
N PHE A 60 21.95 -6.74 -6.28
CA PHE A 60 22.36 -5.49 -6.91
C PHE A 60 22.18 -5.55 -8.44
N GLY A 61 22.32 -4.39 -9.09
CA GLY A 61 22.21 -4.25 -10.54
C GLY A 61 23.50 -3.80 -11.24
N ILE A 62 23.62 -4.13 -12.52
CA ILE A 62 24.67 -3.64 -13.42
C ILE A 62 24.01 -2.89 -14.57
N ASN A 63 24.47 -1.67 -14.86
CA ASN A 63 24.04 -0.89 -16.02
C ASN A 63 25.06 -0.97 -17.15
N LEU A 64 24.60 -1.21 -18.37
CA LEU A 64 25.41 -1.20 -19.58
C LEU A 64 24.86 -0.19 -20.60
N PHE A 65 25.76 0.44 -21.35
CA PHE A 65 25.38 1.24 -22.51
C PHE A 65 25.17 0.31 -23.70
N TYR A 66 24.00 0.43 -24.33
CA TYR A 66 23.73 -0.24 -25.58
C TYR A 66 24.46 0.50 -26.71
N PRO A 67 25.15 -0.20 -27.64
CA PRO A 67 25.96 0.43 -28.67
C PRO A 67 25.17 1.40 -29.55
N SER A 68 25.73 2.59 -29.81
CA SER A 68 25.23 3.50 -30.85
C SER A 68 25.81 3.14 -32.21
N HIS A 69 25.15 3.53 -33.29
CA HIS A 69 25.73 3.43 -34.63
C HIS A 69 26.99 4.33 -34.76
N SER A 70 27.92 3.92 -35.61
CA SER A 70 29.09 4.73 -35.98
C SER A 70 28.65 5.97 -36.74
N ASN A 71 29.17 7.14 -36.36
CA ASN A 71 28.89 8.41 -37.04
C ASN A 71 30.05 8.81 -37.99
N SER A 72 30.70 7.82 -38.62
CA SER A 72 31.87 8.03 -39.49
C SER A 72 31.64 9.05 -40.61
N ASP A 73 30.40 9.22 -41.03
CA ASP A 73 30.02 10.08 -42.14
C ASP A 73 29.92 11.57 -41.72
N GLN A 74 30.00 11.89 -40.42
CA GLN A 74 29.87 13.23 -39.84
C GLN A 74 31.22 13.88 -39.47
N TYR A 75 32.29 13.52 -40.19
CA TYR A 75 33.65 14.01 -39.93
C TYR A 75 33.77 15.55 -40.08
N ALA A 76 32.99 16.16 -40.98
CA ALA A 76 33.03 17.60 -41.22
C ALA A 76 32.53 18.39 -40.00
N GLU A 77 31.42 17.96 -39.40
CA GLU A 77 30.84 18.53 -38.19
C GLU A 77 31.77 18.34 -36.98
N TYR A 78 32.36 17.15 -36.84
CA TYR A 78 33.39 16.89 -35.83
C TYR A 78 34.57 17.84 -35.97
N SER A 79 35.12 17.99 -37.18
CA SER A 79 36.27 18.84 -37.47
C SER A 79 35.98 20.31 -37.19
N LYS A 80 34.78 20.80 -37.53
CA LYS A 80 34.34 22.17 -37.24
C LYS A 80 34.29 22.43 -35.74
N TYR A 81 33.78 21.48 -34.96
CA TYR A 81 33.72 21.61 -33.51
C TYR A 81 35.10 21.48 -32.84
N HIS A 82 35.95 20.57 -33.32
CA HIS A 82 37.37 20.46 -32.93
C HIS A 82 38.10 21.79 -33.11
N GLN A 83 37.94 22.45 -34.26
CA GLN A 83 38.54 23.77 -34.50
C GLN A 83 38.00 24.84 -33.55
N ALA A 84 36.69 24.83 -33.27
CA ALA A 84 36.08 25.76 -32.33
C ALA A 84 36.63 25.57 -30.89
N LEU A 85 36.78 24.33 -30.45
CA LEU A 85 37.39 23.99 -29.16
C LEU A 85 38.85 24.42 -29.11
N THR A 86 39.66 24.03 -30.09
CA THR A 86 41.10 24.39 -30.17
C THR A 86 41.32 25.91 -30.13
N LYS A 87 40.42 26.68 -30.76
CA LYS A 87 40.50 28.15 -30.78
C LYS A 87 40.09 28.80 -29.46
N LYS A 88 39.06 28.28 -28.79
CA LYS A 88 38.44 28.93 -27.60
C LYS A 88 38.95 28.36 -26.27
N CYS A 89 39.53 27.17 -26.27
CA CYS A 89 40.03 26.46 -25.09
C CYS A 89 41.56 26.35 -25.13
N VAL A 90 42.26 27.45 -25.43
CA VAL A 90 43.74 27.46 -25.65
C VAL A 90 44.56 27.00 -24.46
N SER A 91 44.00 27.04 -23.25
CA SER A 91 44.65 26.58 -22.02
C SER A 91 44.62 25.06 -21.83
N TYR A 92 43.94 24.33 -22.72
CA TYR A 92 43.76 22.88 -22.65
C TYR A 92 44.48 22.20 -23.83
N SER A 93 45.27 21.17 -23.54
CA SER A 93 46.40 20.79 -24.39
C SER A 93 46.11 19.76 -25.49
N ASP A 94 45.01 19.01 -25.40
CA ASP A 94 44.84 17.80 -26.22
C ASP A 94 43.39 17.56 -26.66
N PHE A 95 43.11 17.87 -27.93
CA PHE A 95 41.87 17.54 -28.62
C PHE A 95 42.19 16.58 -29.77
N PRO A 96 41.74 15.31 -29.72
CA PRO A 96 41.98 14.32 -30.77
C PRO A 96 41.57 14.84 -32.16
N SER A 97 42.46 14.72 -33.15
CA SER A 97 42.20 15.21 -34.51
C SER A 97 41.22 14.33 -35.30
N HIS A 98 40.97 13.10 -34.86
CA HIS A 98 40.08 12.16 -35.51
C HIS A 98 38.99 11.65 -34.55
N PRO A 99 37.74 11.49 -35.02
CA PRO A 99 36.67 10.95 -34.20
C PRO A 99 36.99 9.52 -33.77
N LYS A 100 36.73 9.22 -32.49
CA LYS A 100 36.84 7.89 -31.93
C LYS A 100 35.45 7.34 -31.68
N TRP A 101 35.13 6.21 -32.29
CA TRP A 101 33.91 5.45 -31.98
C TRP A 101 34.26 4.21 -31.13
N SER A 102 33.33 3.79 -30.28
CA SER A 102 33.40 2.56 -29.51
C SER A 102 31.99 2.06 -29.23
N ASP A 103 31.82 0.75 -29.30
CA ASP A 103 30.65 0.00 -28.83
C ASP A 103 30.60 -0.15 -27.30
N ASP A 104 31.52 0.50 -26.57
CA ASP A 104 31.73 0.38 -25.14
C ASP A 104 31.99 -1.07 -24.68
N HIS A 105 32.52 -1.93 -25.56
CA HIS A 105 32.77 -3.36 -25.32
C HIS A 105 31.52 -4.13 -24.85
N TYR A 106 30.36 -3.77 -25.40
CA TYR A 106 29.05 -4.24 -24.95
C TYR A 106 28.95 -5.76 -24.75
N ASP A 107 29.32 -6.55 -25.76
CA ASP A 107 29.16 -8.02 -25.69
C ASP A 107 30.01 -8.63 -24.56
N ARG A 108 31.27 -8.21 -24.42
CA ARG A 108 32.15 -8.69 -23.33
C ARG A 108 31.64 -8.27 -21.95
N LYS A 109 31.08 -7.06 -21.82
CA LYS A 109 30.50 -6.59 -20.56
C LYS A 109 29.18 -7.29 -20.22
N LEU A 110 28.37 -7.60 -21.23
CA LEU A 110 27.17 -8.40 -21.07
C LEU A 110 27.53 -9.80 -20.54
N ASP A 111 28.56 -10.45 -21.10
CA ASP A 111 29.04 -11.74 -20.62
C ASP A 111 29.51 -11.71 -19.16
N ILE A 112 30.15 -10.62 -18.72
CA ILE A 112 30.52 -10.41 -17.31
C ILE A 112 29.26 -10.29 -16.45
N ALA A 113 28.30 -9.45 -16.85
CA ALA A 113 27.07 -9.24 -16.11
C ALA A 113 26.23 -10.53 -15.99
N LEU A 114 26.17 -11.34 -17.05
CA LEU A 114 25.48 -12.63 -17.06
C LEU A 114 26.09 -13.64 -16.07
N ARG A 115 27.43 -13.69 -15.96
CA ARG A 115 28.16 -14.60 -15.07
C ARG A 115 28.23 -14.13 -13.61
N SER A 116 28.05 -12.83 -13.36
CA SER A 116 28.08 -12.24 -12.01
C SER A 116 26.93 -12.72 -11.11
N ASN A 117 26.97 -12.36 -9.83
CA ASN A 117 25.88 -12.55 -8.87
C ASN A 117 24.79 -11.45 -8.94
N ALA A 118 24.98 -10.42 -9.76
CA ALA A 118 23.98 -9.36 -9.97
C ALA A 118 22.61 -9.96 -10.32
N LYS A 119 21.53 -9.36 -9.85
CA LYS A 119 20.16 -9.84 -10.14
C LYS A 119 19.46 -9.02 -11.21
N PHE A 120 19.95 -7.80 -11.46
CA PHE A 120 19.36 -6.87 -12.42
C PHE A 120 20.40 -6.44 -13.46
N ILE A 121 20.00 -6.43 -14.72
CA ILE A 121 20.79 -5.83 -15.82
C ILE A 121 19.94 -4.72 -16.41
N SER A 122 20.44 -3.49 -16.34
CA SER A 122 19.82 -2.33 -16.97
C SER A 122 20.57 -1.93 -18.23
N LEU A 123 19.82 -1.53 -19.27
CA LEU A 123 20.36 -1.08 -20.53
C LEU A 123 19.94 0.36 -20.79
N THR A 124 20.90 1.18 -21.22
CA THR A 124 20.71 2.61 -21.51
C THR A 124 21.11 2.90 -22.96
N PHE A 125 20.46 3.88 -23.60
CA PHE A 125 20.68 4.34 -24.98
C PHE A 125 20.21 3.44 -26.12
N GLY A 126 19.65 2.27 -25.82
CA GLY A 126 19.07 1.40 -26.85
C GLY A 126 18.28 0.24 -26.25
N TYR A 127 17.60 -0.48 -27.14
CA TYR A 127 16.82 -1.66 -26.77
C TYR A 127 17.43 -2.91 -27.41
N PRO A 128 17.68 -3.97 -26.61
CA PRO A 128 18.23 -5.21 -27.12
C PRO A 128 17.20 -6.00 -27.92
N ASP A 129 17.68 -6.91 -28.76
CA ASP A 129 16.81 -7.85 -29.47
C ASP A 129 16.20 -8.92 -28.52
N ALA A 130 15.20 -9.64 -29.03
CA ALA A 130 14.51 -10.67 -28.26
C ALA A 130 15.41 -11.84 -27.83
N ASN A 131 16.49 -12.12 -28.55
CA ASN A 131 17.43 -13.19 -28.22
C ASN A 131 18.28 -12.81 -27.01
N THR A 132 18.79 -11.58 -26.99
CA THR A 132 19.54 -10.99 -25.88
C THR A 132 18.69 -10.98 -24.61
N LEU A 133 17.42 -10.56 -24.70
CA LEU A 133 16.49 -10.59 -23.57
C LEU A 133 16.27 -12.02 -23.02
N LYS A 134 16.13 -13.01 -23.91
CA LYS A 134 16.02 -14.43 -23.51
C LYS A 134 17.31 -14.92 -22.84
N THR A 135 18.48 -14.54 -23.34
CA THR A 135 19.77 -14.89 -22.75
C THR A 135 19.90 -14.33 -21.34
N ILE A 136 19.55 -13.06 -21.12
CA ILE A 136 19.56 -12.43 -19.80
C ILE A 136 18.63 -13.18 -18.83
N ARG A 137 17.40 -13.50 -19.25
CA ARG A 137 16.44 -14.25 -18.40
C ARG A 137 16.89 -15.68 -18.11
N ARG A 138 17.50 -16.38 -19.07
CA ARG A 138 18.06 -17.74 -18.87
C ARG A 138 19.19 -17.75 -17.84
N ALA A 139 19.94 -16.66 -17.71
CA ALA A 139 20.93 -16.47 -16.65
C ALA A 139 20.31 -16.10 -15.28
N GLY A 140 18.98 -16.15 -15.15
CA GLY A 140 18.27 -15.85 -13.91
C GLY A 140 18.25 -14.36 -13.54
N LYS A 141 18.49 -13.47 -14.51
CA LYS A 141 18.55 -12.02 -14.31
C LYS A 141 17.24 -11.35 -14.71
N LYS A 142 16.95 -10.21 -14.09
CA LYS A 142 15.84 -9.32 -14.44
C LYS A 142 16.32 -8.20 -15.36
N VAL A 143 15.61 -8.00 -16.47
CA VAL A 143 15.92 -6.92 -17.43
C VAL A 143 15.21 -5.62 -17.02
N VAL A 144 15.98 -4.54 -16.90
CA VAL A 144 15.47 -3.19 -16.64
C VAL A 144 15.71 -2.32 -17.88
N LEU A 145 14.66 -1.83 -18.53
CA LEU A 145 14.79 -0.96 -19.70
C LEU A 145 14.40 0.47 -19.37
N ASN A 146 15.21 1.42 -19.83
CA ASN A 146 14.92 2.85 -19.65
C ASN A 146 13.88 3.33 -20.67
N ALA A 147 13.00 4.23 -20.25
CA ALA A 147 12.12 4.98 -21.13
C ALA A 147 12.01 6.43 -20.66
N THR A 148 11.87 7.33 -21.63
CA THR A 148 11.78 8.77 -21.40
C THR A 148 10.49 9.38 -21.96
N THR A 149 9.74 8.63 -22.78
CA THR A 149 8.49 9.08 -23.41
C THR A 149 7.40 8.01 -23.30
N PRO A 150 6.11 8.38 -23.41
CA PRO A 150 5.00 7.42 -23.51
C PRO A 150 5.20 6.37 -24.63
N ARG A 151 5.71 6.80 -25.79
CA ARG A 151 6.02 5.92 -26.93
C ARG A 151 7.05 4.85 -26.57
N GLU A 152 8.08 5.23 -25.82
CA GLU A 152 9.10 4.29 -25.35
C GLU A 152 8.57 3.33 -24.29
N ILE A 153 7.71 3.81 -23.39
CA ILE A 153 7.02 2.96 -22.40
C ILE A 153 6.22 1.86 -23.12
N ASP A 154 5.40 2.24 -24.11
CA ASP A 154 4.61 1.30 -24.89
C ASP A 154 5.51 0.27 -25.61
N HIS A 155 6.65 0.73 -26.15
CA HIS A 155 7.62 -0.13 -26.82
C HIS A 155 8.27 -1.15 -25.87
N ILE A 156 8.78 -0.73 -24.71
CA ILE A 156 9.46 -1.64 -23.78
C ILE A 156 8.50 -2.62 -23.08
N ILE A 157 7.22 -2.27 -22.97
CA ILE A 157 6.16 -3.20 -22.56
C ILE A 157 6.02 -4.33 -23.60
N GLN A 158 6.02 -4.00 -24.90
CA GLN A 158 5.94 -4.99 -25.98
C GLN A 158 7.18 -5.88 -26.07
N LEU A 159 8.36 -5.37 -25.73
CA LEU A 159 9.60 -6.16 -25.60
C LEU A 159 9.60 -7.11 -24.39
N ASP A 160 8.57 -7.03 -23.55
CA ASP A 160 8.39 -7.86 -22.37
C ASP A 160 9.50 -7.67 -21.29
N CYS A 161 10.06 -6.46 -21.12
CA CYS A 161 11.04 -6.20 -20.06
C CYS A 161 10.51 -6.58 -18.66
N ASP A 162 11.35 -6.90 -17.68
CA ASP A 162 10.86 -7.24 -16.34
C ASP A 162 10.44 -6.00 -15.54
N ILE A 163 11.15 -4.87 -15.76
CA ILE A 163 11.02 -3.62 -15.00
C ILE A 163 11.19 -2.43 -15.94
N LEU A 164 10.35 -1.41 -15.77
CA LEU A 164 10.45 -0.15 -16.49
C LEU A 164 11.23 0.86 -15.63
N SER A 165 12.25 1.50 -16.21
CA SER A 165 13.02 2.60 -15.59
C SER A 165 12.67 3.91 -16.28
N LEU A 166 11.90 4.77 -15.63
CA LEU A 166 11.39 6.00 -16.22
C LEU A 166 12.25 7.20 -15.81
N GLN A 167 12.76 7.92 -16.80
CA GLN A 167 13.62 9.08 -16.59
C GLN A 167 12.88 10.37 -16.99
N GLY A 168 12.38 11.12 -16.00
CA GLY A 168 11.77 12.43 -16.21
C GLY A 168 12.77 13.50 -16.70
N LYS A 169 12.24 14.60 -17.25
CA LYS A 169 13.04 15.72 -17.80
C LYS A 169 14.01 16.36 -16.80
N ALA A 170 13.68 16.33 -15.51
CA ALA A 170 14.47 16.92 -14.43
C ALA A 170 15.70 16.07 -14.04
N ALA A 171 15.87 14.89 -14.62
CA ALA A 171 17.01 14.01 -14.33
C ALA A 171 18.35 14.60 -14.81
N GLY A 172 19.39 14.40 -14.00
CA GLY A 172 20.77 14.77 -14.32
C GLY A 172 21.45 13.83 -15.30
N GLY A 173 22.51 14.30 -15.96
CA GLY A 173 23.29 13.50 -16.89
C GLY A 173 22.53 13.22 -18.20
N HIS A 174 22.98 12.21 -18.95
CA HIS A 174 22.45 11.94 -20.28
C HIS A 174 20.95 11.64 -20.31
N ARG A 175 20.28 12.17 -21.33
CA ARG A 175 18.96 11.72 -21.73
C ARG A 175 19.06 10.31 -22.31
N ALA A 176 18.33 9.37 -21.71
CA ALA A 176 18.29 7.98 -22.14
C ALA A 176 17.36 7.75 -23.35
N THR A 177 16.91 8.82 -24.01
CA THR A 177 15.99 8.79 -25.16
C THR A 177 16.60 8.01 -26.33
N VAL A 178 15.76 7.14 -26.93
CA VAL A 178 16.08 6.18 -28.00
C VAL A 178 15.17 6.38 -29.22
N LEU A 179 13.84 6.45 -29.03
CA LEU A 179 12.87 6.44 -30.15
C LEU A 179 12.36 7.83 -30.56
N ASP A 180 12.64 8.84 -29.75
CA ASP A 180 12.28 10.23 -30.05
C ASP A 180 13.49 10.96 -30.65
N ASN A 181 13.24 11.79 -31.64
CA ASN A 181 14.23 12.55 -32.38
C ASN A 181 14.38 13.99 -31.85
N ASN A 182 13.66 14.35 -30.78
CA ASN A 182 13.82 15.67 -30.16
C ASN A 182 15.27 15.86 -29.70
N ILE A 183 15.83 16.99 -30.11
CA ILE A 183 17.22 17.39 -29.88
C ILE A 183 17.53 17.58 -28.39
N GLU A 184 16.55 17.99 -27.58
CA GLU A 184 16.71 18.11 -26.12
C GLU A 184 16.40 16.79 -25.38
N GLY A 185 15.96 15.75 -26.11
CA GLY A 185 15.38 14.54 -25.55
C GLY A 185 13.94 14.74 -25.08
N SER A 186 13.55 14.01 -24.04
CA SER A 186 12.18 14.07 -23.49
C SER A 186 11.87 15.34 -22.68
N SER A 187 10.68 15.89 -22.91
CA SER A 187 10.08 17.01 -22.18
C SER A 187 9.07 16.59 -21.11
N TYR A 188 8.89 15.28 -20.86
CA TYR A 188 7.90 14.77 -19.91
C TYR A 188 8.47 14.76 -18.48
N ASP A 189 7.67 15.22 -17.51
CA ASP A 189 8.00 15.05 -16.10
C ASP A 189 7.83 13.58 -15.66
N ALA A 190 8.43 13.25 -14.52
CA ALA A 190 8.47 11.90 -13.98
C ALA A 190 7.07 11.33 -13.69
N LYS A 191 6.15 12.16 -13.18
CA LYS A 191 4.80 11.76 -12.77
C LYS A 191 3.91 11.49 -13.99
N THR A 192 4.05 12.27 -15.05
CA THR A 192 3.38 12.05 -16.33
C THR A 192 3.79 10.71 -16.95
N LEU A 193 5.08 10.39 -16.94
CA LEU A 193 5.57 9.09 -17.41
C LEU A 193 5.06 7.94 -16.52
N LEU A 194 5.10 8.12 -15.20
CA LEU A 194 4.61 7.13 -14.24
C LEU A 194 3.14 6.80 -14.49
N HIS A 195 2.27 7.82 -14.57
CA HIS A 195 0.85 7.64 -14.82
C HIS A 195 0.56 6.89 -16.13
N HIS A 196 1.32 7.16 -17.19
CA HIS A 196 1.19 6.41 -18.45
C HIS A 196 1.59 4.94 -18.27
N ALA A 197 2.70 4.66 -17.58
CA ALA A 197 3.18 3.30 -17.35
C ALA A 197 2.23 2.46 -16.49
N VAL A 198 1.80 2.97 -15.34
CA VAL A 198 0.91 2.21 -14.43
C VAL A 198 -0.48 1.95 -15.02
N ALA A 199 -0.88 2.72 -16.02
CA ALA A 199 -2.10 2.47 -16.78
C ALA A 199 -1.98 1.31 -17.78
N LYS A 200 -0.75 0.93 -18.17
CA LYS A 200 -0.48 -0.03 -19.25
C LYS A 200 0.09 -1.36 -18.76
N THR A 201 0.64 -1.43 -17.55
CA THR A 201 1.30 -2.66 -17.06
C THR A 201 1.26 -2.82 -15.54
N GLU A 202 1.34 -4.07 -15.09
CA GLU A 202 1.53 -4.46 -13.69
C GLU A 202 3.00 -4.64 -13.31
N LYS A 203 3.90 -4.48 -14.27
CA LYS A 203 5.32 -4.64 -14.04
C LYS A 203 5.82 -3.52 -13.12
N PRO A 204 6.82 -3.81 -12.27
CA PRO A 204 7.45 -2.79 -11.45
C PRO A 204 7.90 -1.58 -12.28
N VAL A 205 7.57 -0.39 -11.78
CA VAL A 205 7.97 0.89 -12.39
C VAL A 205 8.90 1.60 -11.43
N PHE A 206 10.16 1.75 -11.85
CA PHE A 206 11.13 2.61 -11.20
C PHE A 206 11.07 3.97 -11.90
N VAL A 207 11.00 5.06 -11.15
CA VAL A 207 10.86 6.38 -11.76
C VAL A 207 11.67 7.42 -11.00
N GLY A 208 12.29 8.35 -11.72
CA GLY A 208 13.00 9.45 -11.09
C GLY A 208 13.33 10.59 -12.05
N GLY A 209 14.04 11.56 -11.49
CA GLY A 209 14.42 12.81 -12.15
C GLY A 209 14.02 14.01 -11.30
N GLY A 210 15.01 14.79 -10.85
CA GLY A 210 14.79 15.95 -9.97
C GLY A 210 14.65 15.60 -8.48
N VAL A 211 14.60 14.32 -8.11
CA VAL A 211 14.40 13.87 -6.72
C VAL A 211 15.59 14.27 -5.84
N GLY A 212 15.34 15.13 -4.85
CA GLY A 212 16.34 15.58 -3.87
C GLY A 212 15.89 15.49 -2.42
N THR A 213 14.59 15.30 -2.16
CA THR A 213 13.98 15.35 -0.82
C THR A 213 13.02 14.17 -0.55
N ALA A 214 12.61 14.03 0.72
CA ALA A 214 11.55 13.11 1.14
C ALA A 214 10.23 13.42 0.42
N GLU A 215 9.88 14.70 0.28
CA GLU A 215 8.65 15.14 -0.39
C GLU A 215 8.59 14.64 -1.85
N ASP A 216 9.68 14.81 -2.61
CA ASP A 216 9.79 14.31 -3.99
C ASP A 216 9.58 12.79 -4.07
N THR A 217 10.15 12.07 -3.10
CA THR A 217 10.08 10.61 -3.02
C THR A 217 8.67 10.15 -2.69
N LEU A 218 8.04 10.77 -1.69
CA LEU A 218 6.67 10.49 -1.27
C LEU A 218 5.67 10.79 -2.38
N ASP A 219 5.83 11.88 -3.13
CA ASP A 219 4.94 12.20 -4.26
C ASP A 219 4.94 11.08 -5.31
N LEU A 220 6.12 10.58 -5.70
CA LEU A 220 6.24 9.51 -6.70
C LEU A 220 5.69 8.17 -6.18
N LEU A 221 6.00 7.80 -4.92
CA LEU A 221 5.48 6.56 -4.31
C LEU A 221 3.95 6.58 -4.19
N ARG A 222 3.39 7.69 -3.67
CA ARG A 222 1.93 7.86 -3.52
C ARG A 222 1.20 7.93 -4.87
N SER A 223 1.92 8.31 -5.93
CA SER A 223 1.42 8.31 -7.31
C SER A 223 1.53 6.95 -8.03
N GLY A 224 2.12 5.96 -7.36
CA GLY A 224 2.09 4.57 -7.78
C GLY A 224 3.43 3.96 -8.21
N ALA A 225 4.54 4.68 -8.04
CA ALA A 225 5.87 4.14 -8.29
C ALA A 225 6.13 2.90 -7.43
N THR A 226 6.79 1.89 -8.01
CA THR A 226 7.30 0.76 -7.21
C THR A 226 8.56 1.15 -6.44
N ALA A 227 9.41 1.98 -7.05
CA ALA A 227 10.57 2.57 -6.41
C ALA A 227 10.98 3.89 -7.08
N VAL A 228 11.72 4.71 -6.34
CA VAL A 228 12.19 6.02 -6.81
C VAL A 228 13.67 5.94 -7.19
N ILE A 229 14.00 6.39 -8.40
CA ILE A 229 15.38 6.44 -8.91
C ILE A 229 16.01 7.76 -8.47
N VAL A 230 17.14 7.67 -7.77
CA VAL A 230 17.85 8.84 -7.24
C VAL A 230 19.30 8.80 -7.69
N GLY A 231 19.74 9.86 -8.38
CA GLY A 231 21.12 10.02 -8.84
C GLY A 231 21.83 11.18 -8.15
N THR A 232 21.41 12.40 -8.49
CA THR A 232 22.10 13.64 -8.07
C THR A 232 22.31 13.75 -6.57
N ARG A 233 21.32 13.38 -5.73
CA ARG A 233 21.48 13.39 -4.27
C ARG A 233 22.62 12.48 -3.77
N PHE A 234 22.87 11.34 -4.43
CA PHE A 234 23.96 10.41 -4.11
C PHE A 234 25.32 10.84 -4.66
N LEU A 235 25.41 11.85 -5.55
CA LEU A 235 26.71 12.38 -6.01
C LEU A 235 27.54 12.97 -4.86
N THR A 236 26.91 13.35 -3.75
CA THR A 236 27.57 13.85 -2.53
C THR A 236 27.58 12.81 -1.41
N ALA A 237 27.27 11.54 -1.70
CA ALA A 237 27.44 10.47 -0.73
C ALA A 237 28.94 10.25 -0.42
N GLN A 238 29.30 9.92 0.81
CA GLN A 238 30.71 9.66 1.19
C GLN A 238 31.32 8.53 0.35
N GLU A 239 30.51 7.54 -0.01
CA GLU A 239 30.93 6.37 -0.79
C GLU A 239 31.06 6.69 -2.29
N ALA A 240 30.55 7.83 -2.76
CA ALA A 240 30.53 8.18 -4.18
C ALA A 240 31.90 8.65 -4.70
N GLY A 241 32.32 8.12 -5.84
CA GLY A 241 33.54 8.49 -6.55
C GLY A 241 33.42 9.79 -7.36
N THR A 242 32.54 10.71 -6.93
CA THR A 242 32.35 12.00 -7.58
C THR A 242 33.61 12.82 -7.42
N LYS A 243 34.16 13.29 -8.55
CA LYS A 243 35.36 14.13 -8.58
C LYS A 243 35.21 15.35 -7.68
N ASP A 244 36.26 15.73 -6.95
CA ASP A 244 36.25 16.83 -5.98
C ASP A 244 35.68 18.14 -6.55
N THR A 245 36.08 18.51 -7.76
CA THR A 245 35.61 19.73 -8.43
C THR A 245 34.11 19.69 -8.71
N HIS A 246 33.58 18.52 -9.10
CA HIS A 246 32.15 18.34 -9.31
C HIS A 246 31.38 18.30 -7.99
N ARG A 247 31.93 17.62 -6.97
CA ARG A 247 31.37 17.58 -5.61
C ARG A 247 31.26 18.98 -5.03
N HIS A 248 32.32 19.79 -5.14
CA HIS A 248 32.32 21.19 -4.71
C HIS A 248 31.26 22.01 -5.46
N ALA A 249 31.14 21.84 -6.78
CA ALA A 249 30.11 22.53 -7.56
C ALA A 249 28.68 22.19 -7.11
N LEU A 250 28.40 20.92 -6.76
CA LEU A 250 27.09 20.50 -6.26
C LEU A 250 26.74 21.15 -4.91
N LEU A 251 27.73 21.44 -4.08
CA LEU A 251 27.55 22.02 -2.74
C LEU A 251 27.53 23.55 -2.75
N GLU A 252 28.31 24.20 -3.62
CA GLU A 252 28.51 25.66 -3.58
C GLU A 252 27.78 26.43 -4.69
N LEU A 253 27.51 25.81 -5.84
CA LEU A 253 26.88 26.49 -6.99
C LEU A 253 25.36 26.36 -7.00
N THR A 254 24.74 26.27 -5.82
CA THR A 254 23.29 26.02 -5.64
C THR A 254 22.39 27.14 -6.18
N ASN A 255 22.97 28.31 -6.47
CA ASN A 255 22.29 29.44 -7.10
C ASN A 255 22.27 29.38 -8.65
N ARG A 256 22.92 28.39 -9.27
CA ARG A 256 22.92 28.20 -10.72
C ARG A 256 21.76 27.33 -11.18
N ASN A 257 21.33 27.53 -12.42
CA ASN A 257 20.35 26.65 -13.05
C ASN A 257 21.04 25.41 -13.62
N THR A 258 20.25 24.38 -13.91
CA THR A 258 20.70 23.30 -14.79
C THR A 258 20.23 23.54 -16.22
N VAL A 259 21.01 23.09 -17.19
CA VAL A 259 20.73 23.22 -18.64
C VAL A 259 20.89 21.87 -19.33
N ILE A 260 20.14 21.66 -20.41
CA ILE A 260 20.39 20.56 -21.34
C ILE A 260 21.50 20.98 -22.29
N THR A 261 22.55 20.17 -22.37
CA THR A 261 23.70 20.39 -23.25
C THR A 261 24.17 19.07 -23.85
N HIS A 262 24.62 19.11 -25.09
CA HIS A 262 25.37 18.04 -25.75
C HIS A 262 26.84 18.42 -25.95
N ALA A 263 27.29 19.58 -25.45
CA ALA A 263 28.62 20.12 -25.72
C ALA A 263 29.77 19.22 -25.25
N PHE A 264 29.58 18.49 -24.15
CA PHE A 264 30.61 17.61 -23.60
C PHE A 264 30.67 16.24 -24.26
N SER A 265 29.59 15.76 -24.89
CA SER A 265 29.52 14.34 -25.28
C SER A 265 28.89 14.07 -26.64
N GLY A 266 28.25 15.06 -27.26
CA GLY A 266 27.47 14.92 -28.48
C GLY A 266 26.11 14.27 -28.28
N LYS A 267 25.75 13.90 -27.04
CA LYS A 267 24.39 13.46 -26.66
C LYS A 267 23.81 14.41 -25.60
N PRO A 268 22.50 14.75 -25.66
CA PRO A 268 21.87 15.61 -24.67
C PRO A 268 22.05 15.09 -23.25
N ALA A 269 22.49 15.97 -22.36
CA ALA A 269 22.70 15.67 -20.95
C ALA A 269 22.42 16.92 -20.11
N ARG A 270 21.85 16.74 -18.92
CA ARG A 270 21.60 17.84 -17.99
C ARG A 270 22.79 18.08 -17.08
N ALA A 271 23.28 19.32 -17.06
CA ALA A 271 24.38 19.78 -16.21
C ALA A 271 24.02 21.07 -15.47
N ILE A 272 24.69 21.35 -14.35
CA ILE A 272 24.77 22.72 -13.80
C ILE A 272 25.37 23.61 -14.90
N SER A 273 24.75 24.76 -15.18
CA SER A 273 25.23 25.69 -16.19
C SER A 273 26.62 26.22 -15.83
N ASN A 274 27.50 26.24 -16.81
CA ASN A 274 28.84 26.80 -16.69
C ASN A 274 29.31 27.45 -18.00
N THR A 275 30.47 28.08 -17.96
CA THR A 275 31.06 28.78 -19.11
C THR A 275 31.13 27.89 -20.35
N PHE A 276 31.50 26.61 -20.20
CA PHE A 276 31.56 25.69 -21.33
C PHE A 276 30.17 25.43 -21.94
N THR A 277 29.14 25.22 -21.12
CA THR A 277 27.77 25.05 -21.65
C THR A 277 27.29 26.29 -22.38
N ASP A 278 27.57 27.48 -21.85
CA ASP A 278 27.11 28.75 -22.43
C ASP A 278 27.75 29.03 -23.78
N ILE A 279 29.03 28.68 -23.93
CA ILE A 279 29.79 28.92 -25.16
C ILE A 279 29.46 27.87 -26.22
N PHE A 280 29.41 26.58 -25.86
CA PHE A 280 29.53 25.51 -26.85
C PHE A 280 28.23 24.75 -27.14
N THR A 281 27.18 24.87 -26.32
CA THR A 281 25.93 24.11 -26.54
C THR A 281 25.32 24.35 -27.92
N SER A 282 25.24 25.60 -28.37
CA SER A 282 24.68 25.94 -29.68
C SER A 282 25.58 25.58 -30.87
N GLN A 283 26.86 25.27 -30.62
CA GLN A 283 27.86 24.96 -31.64
C GLN A 283 28.16 23.47 -31.75
N ALA A 284 27.86 22.69 -30.70
CA ALA A 284 28.20 21.28 -30.62
C ALA A 284 27.35 20.45 -31.60
N PRO A 285 27.94 19.44 -32.25
CA PRO A 285 27.19 18.54 -33.10
C PRO A 285 26.65 17.34 -32.29
N TYR A 286 25.58 16.71 -32.78
CA TYR A 286 24.94 15.57 -32.12
C TYR A 286 25.62 14.24 -32.48
N ILE A 287 26.86 14.07 -32.01
CA ILE A 287 27.74 12.95 -32.40
C ILE A 287 28.26 12.22 -31.15
N TYR A 288 27.70 11.05 -30.84
CA TYR A 288 28.04 10.27 -29.66
C TYR A 288 28.50 8.84 -30.02
N PRO A 289 29.61 8.34 -29.43
CA PRO A 289 30.42 8.93 -28.35
C PRO A 289 31.63 9.77 -28.80
N GLU A 290 31.74 10.13 -30.07
CA GLU A 290 32.93 10.79 -30.64
C GLU A 290 33.27 12.10 -29.91
N ILE A 291 32.27 12.92 -29.59
CA ILE A 291 32.46 14.19 -28.87
C ILE A 291 32.80 13.95 -27.39
N HIS A 292 32.34 12.84 -26.80
CA HIS A 292 32.77 12.45 -25.45
C HIS A 292 34.28 12.25 -25.39
N TYR A 293 34.85 11.54 -26.36
CA TYR A 293 36.30 11.33 -26.43
C TYR A 293 37.06 12.59 -26.80
N LEU A 294 36.50 13.43 -27.69
CA LEU A 294 37.09 14.73 -28.05
C LEU A 294 37.32 15.62 -26.82
N THR A 295 36.34 15.69 -25.91
CA THR A 295 36.43 16.57 -24.73
C THR A 295 37.02 15.88 -23.49
N ALA A 296 37.34 14.58 -23.54
CA ALA A 296 37.73 13.82 -22.34
C ALA A 296 39.02 14.36 -21.68
N GLY A 297 40.03 14.69 -22.48
CA GLY A 297 41.30 15.26 -22.00
C GLY A 297 41.08 16.60 -21.29
N MET A 298 40.38 17.53 -21.94
CA MET A 298 40.00 18.83 -21.37
C MET A 298 39.24 18.68 -20.03
N ARG A 299 38.25 17.78 -19.96
CA ARG A 299 37.48 17.54 -18.72
C ARG A 299 38.35 16.94 -17.60
N ALA A 300 39.39 16.19 -17.93
CA ALA A 300 40.35 15.67 -16.96
C ALA A 300 41.29 16.78 -16.46
N GLU A 301 41.82 17.60 -17.36
CA GLU A 301 42.65 18.76 -17.04
C GLU A 301 41.89 19.78 -16.19
N ALA A 302 40.66 20.15 -16.57
CA ALA A 302 39.79 21.05 -15.80
C ALA A 302 39.56 20.52 -14.38
N ASN A 303 39.34 19.20 -14.24
CA ASN A 303 39.21 18.60 -12.93
C ASN A 303 40.49 18.74 -12.08
N ASN A 304 41.66 18.46 -12.66
CA ASN A 304 42.95 18.57 -11.98
C ASN A 304 43.27 20.01 -11.58
N ALA A 305 42.84 20.98 -12.40
CA ALA A 305 42.95 22.41 -12.15
C ALA A 305 41.91 22.94 -11.15
N LYS A 306 40.98 22.09 -10.67
CA LYS A 306 39.83 22.48 -9.84
C LYS A 306 38.94 23.53 -10.50
N ASP A 307 38.80 23.46 -11.82
CA ASP A 307 38.00 24.37 -12.63
C ASP A 307 36.61 23.77 -12.93
N PRO A 308 35.53 24.25 -12.28
CA PRO A 308 34.18 23.78 -12.56
C PRO A 308 33.63 24.30 -13.89
N GLU A 309 34.24 25.31 -14.50
CA GLU A 309 33.71 26.01 -15.67
C GLU A 309 33.84 25.22 -16.97
N TYR A 310 34.77 24.26 -17.00
CA TYR A 310 35.06 23.39 -18.15
C TYR A 310 34.87 21.90 -17.82
N LEU A 311 34.25 21.60 -16.67
CA LEU A 311 33.93 20.23 -16.25
C LEU A 311 32.47 19.89 -16.60
N ASN A 312 32.19 18.62 -16.87
CA ASN A 312 30.84 18.12 -17.08
C ASN A 312 30.09 17.95 -15.74
N LEU A 313 29.50 19.02 -15.23
CA LEU A 313 28.79 19.06 -13.93
C LEU A 313 27.40 18.42 -14.01
N TRP A 314 27.32 17.11 -14.26
CA TRP A 314 26.04 16.39 -14.41
C TRP A 314 25.19 16.44 -13.14
N ALA A 315 24.04 17.12 -13.22
CA ALA A 315 23.15 17.29 -12.08
C ALA A 315 21.70 17.45 -12.55
N GLY A 316 20.75 16.89 -11.80
CA GLY A 316 19.31 17.09 -12.00
C GLY A 316 18.85 18.42 -11.41
N GLU A 317 17.59 18.79 -11.67
CA GLU A 317 17.03 20.07 -11.19
C GLU A 317 17.00 20.19 -9.65
N GLY A 318 16.97 19.06 -8.92
CA GLY A 318 17.00 19.01 -7.45
C GLY A 318 18.39 19.09 -6.82
N PHE A 319 19.45 19.46 -7.55
CA PHE A 319 20.83 19.42 -7.04
C PHE A 319 21.10 20.38 -5.88
N ALA A 320 20.31 21.44 -5.73
CA ALA A 320 20.42 22.36 -4.60
C ALA A 320 20.17 21.68 -3.23
N ASN A 321 19.57 20.47 -3.22
CA ASN A 321 19.38 19.65 -2.02
C ASN A 321 20.57 18.74 -1.69
N CYS A 322 21.63 18.75 -2.50
CA CYS A 322 22.84 17.99 -2.25
C CYS A 322 23.54 18.47 -0.97
N ARG A 323 23.94 17.51 -0.14
CA ARG A 323 24.74 17.74 1.06
C ARG A 323 25.47 16.47 1.44
N GLU A 324 26.62 16.62 2.07
CA GLU A 324 27.46 15.49 2.52
C GLU A 324 26.69 14.58 3.49
N ALA A 325 26.68 13.28 3.19
CA ALA A 325 26.02 12.24 3.99
C ALA A 325 26.53 10.86 3.55
N THR A 326 26.36 9.82 4.36
CA THR A 326 26.53 8.43 3.88
C THR A 326 25.34 8.04 2.99
N ALA A 327 25.53 7.03 2.13
CA ALA A 327 24.44 6.49 1.32
C ALA A 327 23.24 6.05 2.17
N LYS A 328 23.50 5.48 3.35
CA LYS A 328 22.46 5.10 4.31
C LYS A 328 21.67 6.33 4.80
N GLN A 329 22.36 7.38 5.26
CA GLN A 329 21.72 8.60 5.73
C GLN A 329 20.84 9.25 4.65
N ILE A 330 21.28 9.19 3.39
CA ILE A 330 20.50 9.68 2.24
C ILE A 330 19.20 8.87 2.09
N ILE A 331 19.25 7.54 2.19
CA ILE A 331 18.03 6.72 2.10
C ILE A 331 17.07 7.01 3.25
N ASP A 332 17.59 7.14 4.47
CA ASP A 332 16.77 7.40 5.66
C ASP A 332 16.11 8.79 5.60
N GLU A 333 16.80 9.77 5.02
CA GLU A 333 16.25 11.08 4.70
C GLU A 333 15.10 10.98 3.69
N LEU A 334 15.28 10.23 2.60
CA LEU A 334 14.30 10.12 1.52
C LEU A 334 13.08 9.26 1.88
N LEU A 335 13.21 8.36 2.87
CA LEU A 335 12.17 7.46 3.34
C LEU A 335 11.91 7.66 4.84
N PRO A 336 11.19 8.73 5.23
CA PRO A 336 11.07 9.13 6.63
C PRO A 336 10.37 8.09 7.52
N TYR A 337 9.56 7.21 6.93
CA TYR A 337 8.82 6.17 7.66
C TYR A 337 9.52 4.79 7.66
N SER A 338 10.77 4.70 7.21
CA SER A 338 11.54 3.44 7.18
C SER A 338 12.46 3.24 8.39
N GLN A 339 12.56 4.24 9.28
CA GLN A 339 13.53 4.25 10.39
C GLN A 339 13.32 3.14 11.44
N ALA A 340 12.08 2.62 11.56
CA ALA A 340 11.79 1.48 12.43
C ALA A 340 12.58 0.24 12.04
N GLN A 341 12.83 0.03 10.73
CA GLN A 341 13.41 -1.19 10.13
C GLN A 341 14.86 -1.48 10.53
N GLU A 342 15.48 -0.63 11.37
CA GLU A 342 16.92 -0.67 11.65
C GLU A 342 17.32 -1.49 12.89
N SER A 343 16.43 -2.31 13.43
CA SER A 343 16.76 -3.08 14.64
C SER A 343 17.68 -4.28 14.33
N SER A 344 18.97 -4.01 14.57
CA SER A 344 20.05 -4.95 14.88
C SER A 344 20.69 -5.71 13.70
N LYS A 345 21.99 -5.47 13.49
CA LYS A 345 22.91 -6.30 12.69
C LYS A 345 23.17 -7.67 13.37
N VAL A 346 22.15 -8.29 13.95
CA VAL A 346 22.28 -9.60 14.56
C VAL A 346 21.80 -10.64 13.56
N SER A 347 22.72 -11.45 13.04
CA SER A 347 22.35 -12.63 12.27
C SER A 347 21.92 -13.72 13.24
N PHE A 348 20.62 -13.77 13.51
CA PHE A 348 20.00 -14.95 14.09
C PHE A 348 19.78 -15.98 12.98
N SER A 349 20.49 -17.12 13.06
CA SER A 349 20.03 -18.34 12.40
C SER A 349 18.88 -18.99 13.18
N HIS A 350 18.78 -18.69 14.49
CA HIS A 350 17.79 -19.23 15.41
C HIS A 350 17.19 -18.12 16.29
N THR A 351 15.89 -18.18 16.55
CA THR A 351 15.14 -17.25 17.41
C THR A 351 14.19 -18.02 18.34
N ASP A 352 13.83 -17.43 19.48
CA ASP A 352 12.83 -18.03 20.37
C ASP A 352 11.43 -17.87 19.77
N VAL A 353 11.14 -16.66 19.27
CA VAL A 353 9.83 -16.32 18.70
C VAL A 353 9.99 -15.67 17.32
N ALA A 354 9.14 -16.07 16.38
CA ALA A 354 8.94 -15.36 15.11
C ALA A 354 7.49 -14.87 15.00
N VAL A 355 7.30 -13.57 14.76
CA VAL A 355 5.99 -12.97 14.45
C VAL A 355 5.93 -12.69 12.96
N ILE A 356 4.90 -13.16 12.27
CA ILE A 356 4.71 -12.98 10.83
C ILE A 356 3.47 -12.12 10.57
N GLY A 357 3.70 -10.95 9.99
CA GLY A 357 2.70 -9.92 9.74
C GLY A 357 2.99 -8.67 10.59
N GLY A 358 3.25 -7.56 9.93
CA GLY A 358 3.66 -6.29 10.51
C GLY A 358 2.54 -5.32 10.77
N GLY A 359 1.27 -5.69 10.58
CA GLY A 359 0.15 -4.81 10.90
C GLY A 359 -0.03 -4.56 12.42
N PRO A 360 -1.10 -3.84 12.82
CA PRO A 360 -1.38 -3.49 14.21
C PRO A 360 -1.50 -4.71 15.14
N ARG A 361 -1.95 -5.86 14.61
CA ARG A 361 -2.03 -7.12 15.37
C ARG A 361 -0.65 -7.69 15.70
N GLY A 362 0.26 -7.71 14.71
CA GLY A 362 1.64 -8.13 14.96
C GLY A 362 2.32 -7.19 15.95
N MET A 363 2.07 -5.89 15.84
CA MET A 363 2.56 -4.89 16.79
C MET A 363 2.02 -5.13 18.20
N ALA A 364 0.72 -5.44 18.37
CA ALA A 364 0.14 -5.77 19.67
C ALA A 364 0.80 -7.00 20.29
N VAL A 365 1.04 -8.06 19.51
CA VAL A 365 1.77 -9.26 20.00
C VAL A 365 3.20 -8.89 20.44
N ILE A 366 3.91 -8.08 19.66
CA ILE A 366 5.26 -7.62 20.00
C ILE A 366 5.24 -6.80 21.30
N GLU A 367 4.31 -5.86 21.45
CA GLU A 367 4.14 -5.08 22.67
C GLU A 367 3.88 -5.99 23.88
N ARG A 368 2.93 -6.92 23.78
CA ARG A 368 2.61 -7.85 24.88
C ARG A 368 3.79 -8.76 25.24
N LEU A 369 4.56 -9.24 24.26
CA LEU A 369 5.77 -10.01 24.50
C LEU A 369 6.82 -9.18 25.27
N ILE A 370 7.10 -7.95 24.84
CA ILE A 370 8.05 -7.05 25.52
C ILE A 370 7.62 -6.81 26.97
N SER A 371 6.35 -6.44 27.17
CA SER A 371 5.83 -6.08 28.48
C SER A 371 5.86 -7.25 29.48
N ARG A 372 5.49 -8.47 29.04
CA ARG A 372 5.56 -9.68 29.88
C ARG A 372 6.99 -10.12 30.19
N ILE A 373 7.97 -9.79 29.35
CA ILE A 373 9.40 -10.02 29.62
C ILE A 373 9.89 -9.08 30.73
N LYS A 374 9.49 -7.80 30.70
CA LYS A 374 9.86 -6.79 31.70
C LYS A 374 9.38 -7.17 33.10
N ASP A 375 8.12 -7.57 33.23
CA ASP A 375 7.50 -7.86 34.53
C ASP A 375 8.21 -8.94 35.36
N LYS A 376 8.76 -9.96 34.69
CA LYS A 376 9.29 -11.14 35.38
C LYS A 376 10.81 -11.11 35.60
N ASN A 377 11.51 -10.02 35.23
CA ASN A 377 12.97 -9.94 35.30
C ASN A 377 13.64 -11.24 34.82
N LEU A 378 13.27 -11.68 33.61
CA LEU A 378 13.82 -12.93 33.07
C LEU A 378 15.34 -12.82 33.01
N ASN A 379 16.05 -13.76 33.64
CA ASN A 379 17.52 -13.80 33.70
C ASN A 379 18.20 -13.94 32.31
N LYS A 380 17.44 -14.15 31.23
CA LYS A 380 17.94 -14.26 29.84
C LYS A 380 17.00 -13.55 28.87
N PRO A 381 17.53 -12.83 27.87
CA PRO A 381 16.72 -12.17 26.84
C PRO A 381 16.00 -13.23 25.97
N ILE A 382 14.76 -12.91 25.56
CA ILE A 382 14.04 -13.66 24.52
C ILE A 382 14.43 -13.06 23.17
N HIS A 383 14.80 -13.88 22.19
CA HIS A 383 15.09 -13.40 20.84
C HIS A 383 13.81 -13.40 20.01
N ILE A 384 13.53 -12.27 19.35
CA ILE A 384 12.31 -12.10 18.54
C ILE A 384 12.69 -11.69 17.12
N VAL A 385 12.09 -12.36 16.14
CA VAL A 385 12.15 -11.95 14.74
C VAL A 385 10.75 -11.55 14.27
N TRP A 386 10.62 -10.41 13.62
CA TRP A 386 9.34 -9.92 13.11
C TRP A 386 9.40 -9.73 11.60
N TYR A 387 8.55 -10.44 10.86
CA TYR A 387 8.48 -10.42 9.39
C TYR A 387 7.34 -9.54 8.89
N ASP A 388 7.65 -8.63 7.96
CA ASP A 388 6.66 -7.96 7.09
C ASP A 388 7.32 -7.36 5.85
N ASP A 389 6.64 -7.38 4.71
CA ASP A 389 7.14 -6.84 3.44
C ASP A 389 6.52 -5.49 3.02
N ASN A 390 5.67 -4.90 3.85
CA ASN A 390 4.91 -3.68 3.58
C ASN A 390 5.04 -2.60 4.68
N GLY A 391 5.62 -2.94 5.83
CA GLY A 391 5.93 -2.02 6.93
C GLY A 391 5.47 -2.54 8.29
N PHE A 392 6.27 -2.26 9.33
CA PHE A 392 5.97 -2.66 10.71
C PHE A 392 5.03 -1.66 11.39
N GLY A 393 4.07 -2.13 12.17
CA GLY A 393 2.92 -1.35 12.66
C GLY A 393 1.84 -1.17 11.58
N SER A 394 2.18 -0.56 10.44
CA SER A 394 1.21 -0.15 9.42
C SER A 394 0.73 -1.27 8.48
N GLY A 395 1.57 -2.26 8.20
CA GLY A 395 1.35 -3.23 7.13
C GLY A 395 1.00 -2.56 5.78
N LYS A 396 0.34 -3.32 4.90
CA LYS A 396 -0.05 -2.86 3.55
C LYS A 396 -1.21 -1.85 3.54
N VAL A 397 -2.24 -2.11 4.34
CA VAL A 397 -3.52 -1.35 4.30
C VAL A 397 -3.34 0.10 4.75
N TRP A 398 -2.46 0.34 5.73
CA TRP A 398 -2.21 1.66 6.30
C TRP A 398 -0.82 2.17 5.95
N SER A 399 -0.23 1.76 4.83
CA SER A 399 1.10 2.25 4.44
C SER A 399 1.10 3.79 4.34
N PRO A 400 2.07 4.50 4.95
CA PRO A 400 2.20 5.96 4.82
C PRO A 400 2.64 6.39 3.41
N TYR A 401 3.10 5.45 2.60
CA TYR A 401 3.50 5.64 1.20
C TYR A 401 2.32 5.52 0.22
N GLN A 402 1.09 5.28 0.70
CA GLN A 402 -0.10 5.21 -0.15
C GLN A 402 -0.75 6.58 -0.41
N CYS A 403 -1.61 6.65 -1.42
CA CYS A 403 -2.38 7.85 -1.75
C CYS A 403 -3.25 8.34 -0.57
N GLN A 404 -3.14 9.63 -0.22
CA GLN A 404 -3.88 10.25 0.89
C GLN A 404 -5.40 10.34 0.67
N LEU A 405 -5.88 10.12 -0.56
CA LEU A 405 -7.32 10.12 -0.85
C LEU A 405 -8.05 8.93 -0.22
N LEU A 406 -7.32 7.90 0.23
CA LEU A 406 -7.90 6.72 0.89
C LEU A 406 -8.06 7.01 2.37
N LEU A 407 -9.31 7.08 2.84
CA LEU A 407 -9.65 7.48 4.21
C LEU A 407 -9.84 6.27 5.13
N MET A 408 -9.60 6.52 6.41
CA MET A 408 -10.07 5.70 7.51
C MET A 408 -11.60 5.73 7.57
N ASN A 409 -12.20 4.65 8.03
CA ASN A 409 -13.64 4.52 8.28
C ASN A 409 -14.00 4.64 9.78
N THR A 410 -13.06 5.13 10.58
CA THR A 410 -13.12 5.36 12.02
C THR A 410 -12.52 6.74 12.29
N VAL A 411 -13.12 7.50 13.22
CA VAL A 411 -12.65 8.84 13.57
C VAL A 411 -11.35 8.78 14.37
N THR A 412 -10.54 9.84 14.28
CA THR A 412 -9.22 9.96 14.93
C THR A 412 -9.24 9.68 16.43
N ALA A 413 -10.27 10.14 17.16
CA ALA A 413 -10.36 9.95 18.61
C ALA A 413 -10.65 8.49 19.03
N GLN A 414 -11.10 7.63 18.11
CA GLN A 414 -11.40 6.21 18.36
C GLN A 414 -10.29 5.27 17.89
N LEU A 415 -9.08 5.79 17.68
CA LEU A 415 -7.92 5.04 17.19
C LEU A 415 -6.77 5.12 18.18
N SER A 416 -6.13 3.98 18.44
CA SER A 416 -4.91 3.87 19.24
C SER A 416 -3.99 2.78 18.67
N ALA A 417 -2.73 2.82 19.09
CA ALA A 417 -1.73 1.77 18.89
C ALA A 417 -1.42 1.02 20.19
N PHE A 418 -1.72 1.62 21.33
CA PHE A 418 -1.28 1.15 22.65
C PHE A 418 -2.45 0.59 23.47
N PRO A 419 -2.18 -0.39 24.34
CA PRO A 419 -3.12 -0.79 25.38
C PRO A 419 -3.34 0.34 26.39
N ASP A 420 -4.46 0.27 27.09
CA ASP A 420 -4.82 1.16 28.20
C ASP A 420 -5.46 0.35 29.34
N GLU A 421 -5.76 1.01 30.46
CA GLU A 421 -6.27 0.38 31.69
C GLU A 421 -7.57 -0.40 31.47
N SER A 422 -8.39 -0.04 30.47
CA SER A 422 -9.64 -0.75 30.18
C SER A 422 -9.43 -2.18 29.69
N ALA A 423 -8.23 -2.53 29.21
CA ALA A 423 -7.91 -3.87 28.72
C ALA A 423 -7.78 -4.91 29.86
N GLY A 424 -7.74 -4.50 31.13
CA GLY A 424 -7.72 -5.42 32.27
C GLY A 424 -6.51 -6.37 32.31
N LEU A 425 -5.40 -5.96 31.68
CA LEU A 425 -4.22 -6.80 31.52
C LEU A 425 -3.51 -7.06 32.85
N SER A 426 -3.06 -8.30 33.05
CA SER A 426 -2.14 -8.60 34.15
C SER A 426 -0.74 -8.09 33.80
N GLY A 427 -0.10 -7.36 34.72
CA GLY A 427 1.29 -6.89 34.57
C GLY A 427 1.42 -5.53 33.88
N GLN A 428 2.66 -5.14 33.55
CA GLN A 428 2.95 -3.93 32.83
C GLN A 428 2.47 -4.00 31.37
N HIS A 429 2.31 -2.83 30.78
CA HIS A 429 2.01 -2.65 29.36
C HIS A 429 2.65 -1.35 28.87
N ALA A 430 2.91 -1.25 27.57
CA ALA A 430 3.38 -0.01 26.99
C ALA A 430 2.28 1.06 27.07
N THR A 431 2.61 2.23 27.60
CA THR A 431 1.72 3.40 27.58
C THR A 431 2.10 4.32 26.43
N GLY A 432 1.13 4.84 25.70
CA GLY A 432 1.36 5.83 24.65
C GLY A 432 0.11 6.66 24.35
N PRO A 433 0.26 7.78 23.63
CA PRO A 433 -0.86 8.64 23.28
C PRO A 433 -1.83 7.91 22.37
N THR A 434 -3.12 8.24 22.45
CA THR A 434 -4.08 7.88 21.40
C THR A 434 -3.66 8.53 20.08
N PHE A 435 -4.26 8.11 18.96
CA PHE A 435 -3.93 8.71 17.67
C PHE A 435 -4.21 10.22 17.67
N TYR A 436 -5.35 10.65 18.20
CA TYR A 436 -5.67 12.07 18.27
C TYR A 436 -4.72 12.86 19.18
N ASP A 437 -4.40 12.34 20.37
CA ASP A 437 -3.44 13.00 21.28
C ASP A 437 -2.07 13.14 20.62
N TRP A 438 -1.63 12.10 19.90
CA TRP A 438 -0.39 12.15 19.14
C TRP A 438 -0.41 13.25 18.10
N LEU A 439 -1.48 13.40 17.30
CA LEU A 439 -1.60 14.47 16.30
C LEU A 439 -1.44 15.88 16.90
N LYS A 440 -1.74 16.06 18.19
CA LYS A 440 -1.61 17.35 18.90
C LYS A 440 -0.26 17.54 19.61
N SER A 441 0.57 16.50 19.67
CA SER A 441 1.87 16.50 20.32
C SER A 441 2.97 17.16 19.49
N ASN A 442 4.08 17.51 20.15
CA ASN A 442 5.32 17.91 19.44
C ASN A 442 5.96 16.72 18.70
N ASP A 443 5.81 15.51 19.23
CA ASP A 443 6.36 14.30 18.62
C ASP A 443 5.80 14.06 17.21
N ALA A 444 4.50 14.32 16.99
CA ALA A 444 3.91 14.24 15.65
C ALA A 444 4.46 15.32 14.72
N ARG A 445 4.63 16.56 15.20
CA ARG A 445 5.19 17.65 14.38
C ARG A 445 6.62 17.36 13.95
N GLU A 446 7.43 16.82 14.86
CA GLU A 446 8.80 16.41 14.56
C GLU A 446 8.84 15.23 13.59
N PHE A 447 8.03 14.19 13.86
CA PHE A 447 7.99 12.96 13.06
C PHE A 447 7.47 13.19 11.63
N LEU A 448 6.54 14.13 11.44
CA LEU A 448 5.97 14.47 10.13
C LEU A 448 6.69 15.64 9.44
N SER A 449 7.77 16.19 10.02
CA SER A 449 8.42 17.42 9.52
C SER A 449 8.90 17.33 8.05
N SER A 450 9.26 16.14 7.57
CA SER A 450 9.70 15.86 6.20
C SER A 450 8.56 15.53 5.23
N ASP A 451 7.31 15.51 5.72
CA ASP A 451 6.10 15.22 4.95
C ASP A 451 5.08 16.35 5.15
N PRO A 452 5.25 17.48 4.45
CA PRO A 452 4.40 18.66 4.65
C PRO A 452 2.92 18.38 4.39
N VAL A 453 2.62 17.37 3.56
CA VAL A 453 1.25 16.98 3.23
C VAL A 453 0.55 16.35 4.44
N LEU A 454 1.18 15.35 5.07
CA LEU A 454 0.61 14.72 6.26
C LEU A 454 0.70 15.63 7.49
N LEU A 455 1.71 16.50 7.58
CA LEU A 455 1.81 17.51 8.64
C LEU A 455 0.65 18.52 8.58
N ALA A 456 0.28 18.98 7.39
CA ALA A 456 -0.87 19.86 7.18
C ALA A 456 -2.19 19.14 7.56
N GLU A 457 -2.35 17.89 7.14
CA GLU A 457 -3.51 17.06 7.51
C GLU A 457 -3.62 16.91 9.04
N ALA A 458 -2.54 16.51 9.71
CA ALA A 458 -2.45 16.36 11.16
C ALA A 458 -2.82 17.64 11.92
N SER A 459 -2.32 18.78 11.43
CA SER A 459 -2.57 20.10 12.04
C SER A 459 -4.06 20.48 11.98
N SER A 460 -4.73 20.13 10.88
CA SER A 460 -6.16 20.41 10.66
C SER A 460 -7.13 19.42 11.32
N ALA A 461 -6.66 18.22 11.68
CA ALA A 461 -7.51 17.16 12.20
C ALA A 461 -8.17 17.50 13.54
N THR A 462 -9.46 17.21 13.69
CA THR A 462 -10.22 17.23 14.94
C THR A 462 -10.41 15.80 15.48
N GLU A 463 -11.06 15.65 16.64
CA GLU A 463 -11.41 14.34 17.24
C GLU A 463 -12.31 13.48 16.34
N ASP A 464 -13.14 14.13 15.53
CA ASP A 464 -14.14 13.47 14.67
C ASP A 464 -13.69 13.40 13.20
N THR A 465 -12.44 13.75 12.91
CA THR A 465 -11.90 13.69 11.55
C THR A 465 -11.72 12.24 11.11
N TYR A 466 -12.18 11.93 9.89
CA TYR A 466 -11.82 10.68 9.20
C TYR A 466 -10.53 10.92 8.43
N SER A 467 -9.38 10.68 9.06
CA SER A 467 -8.06 10.92 8.46
C SER A 467 -7.78 10.00 7.27
N SER A 468 -6.76 10.32 6.50
CA SER A 468 -6.17 9.41 5.52
C SER A 468 -5.60 8.17 6.22
N ARG A 469 -5.63 7.04 5.51
CA ARG A 469 -4.96 5.80 5.94
C ARG A 469 -3.44 6.01 6.04
N ALA A 470 -2.88 6.91 5.23
CA ALA A 470 -1.47 7.26 5.25
C ALA A 470 -1.07 7.96 6.57
N LEU A 471 -1.88 8.90 7.07
CA LEU A 471 -1.61 9.59 8.34
C LEU A 471 -1.69 8.64 9.54
N TYR A 472 -2.70 7.77 9.58
CA TYR A 472 -2.78 6.72 10.61
C TYR A 472 -1.59 5.74 10.51
N GLY A 473 -1.15 5.43 9.29
CA GLY A 473 0.08 4.69 9.02
C GLY A 473 1.33 5.29 9.65
N ALA A 474 1.49 6.60 9.55
CA ALA A 474 2.60 7.33 10.15
C ALA A 474 2.57 7.22 11.68
N TYR A 475 1.40 7.34 12.31
CA TYR A 475 1.23 7.12 13.75
C TYR A 475 1.63 5.70 14.17
N LEU A 476 1.26 4.67 13.39
CA LEU A 476 1.65 3.29 13.67
C LEU A 476 3.17 3.08 13.55
N GLN A 477 3.81 3.68 12.56
CA GLN A 477 5.28 3.64 12.41
C GLN A 477 5.98 4.36 13.57
N TRP A 478 5.47 5.53 13.98
CA TRP A 478 5.95 6.22 15.17
C TRP A 478 5.80 5.35 16.42
N SER A 479 4.67 4.65 16.57
CA SER A 479 4.40 3.78 17.71
C SER A 479 5.37 2.60 17.76
N VAL A 480 5.69 1.99 16.60
CA VAL A 480 6.73 0.97 16.50
C VAL A 480 8.10 1.53 16.90
N ASN A 481 8.44 2.75 16.48
CA ASN A 481 9.70 3.38 16.90
C ASN A 481 9.79 3.54 18.42
N GLN A 482 8.69 3.85 19.11
CA GLN A 482 8.68 3.92 20.58
C GLN A 482 8.84 2.52 21.19
N LEU A 483 8.08 1.53 20.72
CA LEU A 483 8.18 0.14 21.20
C LEU A 483 9.59 -0.45 21.03
N LEU A 484 10.26 -0.14 19.92
CA LEU A 484 11.62 -0.62 19.66
C LEU A 484 12.70 0.13 20.44
N LYS A 485 12.47 1.40 20.84
CA LYS A 485 13.36 2.10 21.78
C LYS A 485 13.32 1.43 23.14
N ASP A 486 12.12 1.11 23.61
CA ASP A 486 11.87 0.47 24.91
C ASP A 486 12.38 -0.97 25.00
N SER A 487 12.45 -1.69 23.87
CA SER A 487 12.86 -3.11 23.85
C SER A 487 14.37 -3.32 23.93
N ARG A 488 15.19 -2.33 23.52
CA ARG A 488 16.67 -2.45 23.45
C ARG A 488 17.33 -2.87 24.76
N GLU A 489 16.70 -2.57 25.89
CA GLU A 489 17.21 -2.91 27.22
C GLU A 489 16.91 -4.36 27.64
N TYR A 490 15.94 -5.05 27.02
CA TYR A 490 15.38 -6.31 27.52
C TYR A 490 15.41 -7.47 26.51
N SER A 491 15.22 -7.19 25.22
CA SER A 491 15.12 -8.22 24.18
C SER A 491 15.53 -7.66 22.80
N PRO A 492 16.50 -8.29 22.10
CA PRO A 492 16.80 -7.91 20.72
C PRO A 492 15.66 -8.37 19.81
N ILE A 493 14.94 -7.40 19.26
CA ILE A 493 13.97 -7.62 18.19
C ILE A 493 14.69 -7.38 16.86
N LYS A 494 14.64 -8.36 15.96
CA LYS A 494 15.11 -8.22 14.59
C LYS A 494 13.91 -8.07 13.66
N LEU A 495 13.85 -6.94 12.97
CA LEU A 495 12.90 -6.75 11.89
C LEU A 495 13.44 -7.37 10.60
N VAL A 496 12.58 -8.10 9.89
CA VAL A 496 12.87 -8.68 8.59
C VAL A 496 11.87 -8.14 7.59
N ALA A 497 12.30 -7.11 6.84
CA ALA A 497 11.50 -6.38 5.86
C ALA A 497 11.22 -7.20 4.58
N ARG A 498 10.79 -8.46 4.74
CA ARG A 498 10.65 -9.48 3.69
C ARG A 498 9.42 -10.34 3.95
N ARG A 499 8.91 -10.94 2.88
CA ARG A 499 7.75 -11.82 2.98
C ARG A 499 8.20 -13.20 3.40
N ALA A 500 7.67 -13.74 4.50
CA ALA A 500 7.76 -15.17 4.77
C ALA A 500 6.89 -15.93 3.75
N VAL A 501 7.45 -16.94 3.09
CA VAL A 501 6.81 -17.63 1.96
C VAL A 501 6.61 -19.13 2.18
N SER A 502 7.40 -19.78 3.02
CA SER A 502 7.24 -21.21 3.30
C SER A 502 7.86 -21.60 4.65
N PHE A 503 7.47 -22.77 5.13
CA PHE A 503 8.06 -23.42 6.30
C PHE A 503 8.80 -24.70 5.91
N GLU A 504 9.75 -25.10 6.75
CA GLU A 504 10.32 -26.44 6.78
C GLU A 504 10.29 -26.94 8.23
N LYS A 505 9.77 -28.17 8.44
CA LYS A 505 9.69 -28.77 9.78
C LYS A 505 11.09 -29.19 10.28
N ARG A 506 11.35 -28.92 11.55
CA ARG A 506 12.48 -29.47 12.33
C ARG A 506 11.93 -30.21 13.54
N GLU A 507 12.83 -30.81 14.33
CA GLU A 507 12.43 -31.65 15.47
C GLU A 507 11.67 -30.85 16.55
N ASP A 508 12.11 -29.63 16.89
CA ASP A 508 11.52 -28.79 17.94
C ASP A 508 11.25 -27.34 17.51
N SER A 509 11.39 -27.05 16.21
CA SER A 509 11.32 -25.72 15.63
C SER A 509 10.76 -25.70 14.19
N LEU A 510 10.53 -24.51 13.64
CA LEU A 510 10.21 -24.28 12.24
C LEU A 510 11.27 -23.40 11.59
N LEU A 511 11.80 -23.85 10.45
CA LEU A 511 12.62 -23.00 9.59
C LEU A 511 11.71 -22.20 8.65
N ILE A 512 11.81 -20.88 8.72
CA ILE A 512 11.00 -19.93 7.95
C ILE A 512 11.84 -19.46 6.77
N HIS A 513 11.32 -19.59 5.54
CA HIS A 513 11.97 -19.07 4.33
C HIS A 513 11.33 -17.76 3.90
N ASP A 514 12.15 -16.79 3.50
CA ASP A 514 11.70 -15.49 3.01
C ASP A 514 11.81 -15.33 1.48
N SER A 515 11.14 -14.31 0.94
CA SER A 515 11.05 -14.04 -0.49
C SER A 515 12.38 -13.67 -1.17
N LEU A 516 13.43 -13.36 -0.40
CA LEU A 516 14.77 -13.03 -0.88
C LEU A 516 15.79 -14.14 -0.57
N GLY A 517 15.33 -15.32 -0.14
CA GLY A 517 16.15 -16.50 0.12
C GLY A 517 16.80 -16.54 1.50
N GLY A 518 16.47 -15.61 2.41
CA GLY A 518 16.86 -15.71 3.80
C GLY A 518 16.06 -16.77 4.55
N CYS A 519 16.62 -17.29 5.63
CA CYS A 519 15.94 -18.22 6.52
C CYS A 519 16.25 -17.96 7.99
N VAL A 520 15.28 -18.22 8.85
CA VAL A 520 15.39 -18.13 10.31
C VAL A 520 14.64 -19.30 10.92
N GLU A 521 15.28 -20.00 11.85
CA GLU A 521 14.67 -21.07 12.63
C GLU A 521 14.01 -20.52 13.90
N ALA A 522 12.77 -20.91 14.20
CA ALA A 522 12.00 -20.39 15.33
C ALA A 522 11.33 -21.50 16.14
N LYS A 523 11.40 -21.41 17.48
CA LYS A 523 10.73 -22.36 18.39
C LYS A 523 9.24 -22.10 18.55
N SER A 524 8.85 -20.84 18.42
CA SER A 524 7.45 -20.41 18.43
C SER A 524 7.18 -19.46 17.27
N VAL A 525 6.04 -19.61 16.61
CA VAL A 525 5.65 -18.80 15.44
C VAL A 525 4.26 -18.24 15.64
N VAL A 526 4.07 -16.95 15.38
CA VAL A 526 2.76 -16.28 15.42
C VAL A 526 2.38 -15.80 14.02
N LEU A 527 1.25 -16.27 13.50
CA LEU A 527 0.66 -15.83 12.24
C LEU A 527 -0.35 -14.69 12.49
N SER A 528 0.13 -13.45 12.46
CA SER A 528 -0.69 -12.23 12.60
C SER A 528 -0.97 -11.56 11.24
N LEU A 529 -1.32 -12.37 10.25
CA LEU A 529 -1.47 -11.92 8.86
C LEU A 529 -2.70 -11.01 8.67
N GLY A 530 -2.57 -10.04 7.78
CA GLY A 530 -3.69 -9.22 7.31
C GLY A 530 -4.53 -9.93 6.24
N HIS A 531 -5.18 -9.18 5.36
CA HIS A 531 -5.84 -9.75 4.19
C HIS A 531 -4.81 -10.44 3.28
N THR A 532 -4.94 -11.75 3.13
CA THR A 532 -4.08 -12.58 2.29
C THR A 532 -4.71 -12.83 0.92
N SER A 533 -3.88 -13.10 -0.07
CA SER A 533 -4.34 -13.42 -1.43
C SER A 533 -5.25 -14.65 -1.41
N GLN A 534 -6.39 -14.55 -2.10
CA GLN A 534 -7.34 -15.64 -2.29
C GLN A 534 -7.34 -16.07 -3.75
N LYS A 535 -7.62 -17.35 -4.01
CA LYS A 535 -7.93 -17.85 -5.35
C LYS A 535 -9.22 -17.18 -5.82
N LEU A 536 -9.29 -16.92 -7.12
CA LEU A 536 -10.50 -16.38 -7.73
C LEU A 536 -11.64 -17.39 -7.59
N SER A 537 -12.86 -16.90 -7.35
CA SER A 537 -14.05 -17.75 -7.44
C SER A 537 -14.26 -18.22 -8.88
N GLY A 538 -14.98 -19.32 -9.11
CA GLY A 538 -15.20 -19.84 -10.47
C GLY A 538 -15.83 -18.83 -11.44
N LYS A 539 -16.66 -17.89 -10.93
CA LYS A 539 -17.20 -16.78 -11.72
C LYS A 539 -16.13 -15.74 -12.07
N GLU A 540 -15.32 -15.33 -11.11
CA GLU A 540 -14.24 -14.35 -11.33
C GLU A 540 -13.13 -14.93 -12.20
N GLU A 541 -12.83 -16.23 -12.08
CA GLU A 541 -11.87 -16.93 -12.95
C GLU A 541 -12.38 -16.98 -14.39
N SER A 542 -13.66 -17.32 -14.59
CA SER A 542 -14.30 -17.29 -15.90
C SER A 542 -14.27 -15.89 -16.52
N LEU A 543 -14.64 -14.85 -15.76
CA LEU A 543 -14.56 -13.45 -16.21
C LEU A 543 -13.11 -13.03 -16.52
N SER A 544 -12.15 -13.42 -15.69
CA SER A 544 -10.74 -13.10 -15.91
C SER A 544 -10.19 -13.76 -17.18
N LYS A 545 -10.59 -15.01 -17.45
CA LYS A 545 -10.21 -15.70 -18.68
C LYS A 545 -10.79 -15.00 -19.91
N LYS A 546 -12.10 -14.73 -19.91
CA LYS A 546 -12.77 -14.02 -21.02
C LYS A 546 -12.18 -12.63 -21.25
N ALA A 547 -11.90 -11.89 -20.19
CA ALA A 547 -11.29 -10.57 -20.28
C ALA A 547 -9.92 -10.61 -20.98
N LYS A 548 -9.06 -11.61 -20.67
CA LYS A 548 -7.76 -11.79 -21.33
C LYS A 548 -7.86 -12.08 -22.83
N GLU A 549 -8.98 -12.64 -23.27
CA GLU A 549 -9.29 -12.96 -24.67
C GLU A 549 -10.01 -11.80 -25.39
N SER A 550 -10.25 -10.68 -24.70
CA SER A 550 -10.99 -9.50 -25.19
C SER A 550 -10.23 -8.19 -24.95
N THR A 551 -10.82 -7.05 -25.30
CA THR A 551 -10.31 -5.72 -24.97
C THR A 551 -10.80 -5.17 -23.62
N VAL A 552 -11.66 -5.93 -22.91
CA VAL A 552 -12.24 -5.53 -21.62
C VAL A 552 -11.19 -5.54 -20.51
N THR A 553 -11.17 -4.48 -19.71
CA THR A 553 -10.40 -4.47 -18.45
C THR A 553 -11.22 -5.08 -17.31
N TYR A 554 -10.81 -6.25 -16.82
CA TYR A 554 -11.43 -6.87 -15.65
C TYR A 554 -10.52 -6.84 -14.42
N LEU A 555 -11.01 -6.29 -13.31
CA LEU A 555 -10.33 -6.30 -12.02
C LEU A 555 -11.12 -7.16 -11.01
N PRO A 556 -10.55 -8.28 -10.53
CA PRO A 556 -11.19 -9.14 -9.54
C PRO A 556 -11.19 -8.49 -8.14
N SER A 557 -11.86 -9.14 -7.19
CA SER A 557 -12.02 -8.63 -5.83
C SER A 557 -10.69 -8.42 -5.12
N GLY A 558 -10.58 -7.34 -4.35
CA GLY A 558 -9.38 -6.96 -3.59
C GLY A 558 -9.29 -5.46 -3.33
N ASP A 559 -8.19 -5.04 -2.71
CA ASP A 559 -7.99 -3.65 -2.31
C ASP A 559 -7.96 -2.68 -3.50
N ALA A 560 -8.57 -1.51 -3.35
CA ALA A 560 -8.39 -0.41 -4.27
C ALA A 560 -6.98 0.20 -4.11
N SER A 561 -6.38 0.66 -5.21
CA SER A 561 -5.07 1.32 -5.23
C SER A 561 -4.94 2.18 -6.47
N ILE A 562 -4.01 3.13 -6.44
CA ILE A 562 -3.76 4.04 -7.58
C ILE A 562 -3.34 3.26 -8.83
N GLN A 563 -2.53 2.20 -8.68
CA GLN A 563 -2.09 1.36 -9.80
C GLN A 563 -3.27 0.63 -10.45
N LYS A 564 -4.16 0.05 -9.64
CA LYS A 564 -5.38 -0.60 -10.18
C LYS A 564 -6.32 0.41 -10.84
N ALA A 565 -6.49 1.59 -10.25
CA ALA A 565 -7.36 2.64 -10.80
C ALA A 565 -6.79 3.25 -12.10
N ALA A 566 -5.47 3.29 -12.26
CA ALA A 566 -4.81 3.81 -13.46
C ALA A 566 -5.08 2.95 -14.70
N LYS A 567 -5.27 1.64 -14.54
CA LYS A 567 -5.61 0.74 -15.66
C LYS A 567 -6.99 0.95 -16.24
N LEU A 568 -7.90 1.53 -15.45
CA LEU A 568 -9.26 1.72 -15.90
C LEU A 568 -9.28 2.79 -16.99
N PRO A 569 -10.12 2.64 -18.02
CA PRO A 569 -10.13 3.55 -19.15
C PRO A 569 -10.51 4.97 -18.74
N ILE A 570 -10.07 5.93 -19.55
CA ILE A 570 -10.36 7.36 -19.40
C ILE A 570 -11.52 7.71 -20.33
N ARG A 571 -12.51 8.48 -19.86
CA ARG A 571 -13.69 8.93 -20.65
C ARG A 571 -14.62 7.83 -21.18
N GLU A 572 -14.39 6.57 -20.80
CA GLU A 572 -15.26 5.46 -21.16
C GLU A 572 -16.13 5.03 -19.98
N SER A 573 -17.18 4.25 -20.27
CA SER A 573 -18.05 3.68 -19.25
C SER A 573 -17.36 2.50 -18.55
N ILE A 574 -17.42 2.46 -17.23
CA ILE A 574 -16.94 1.35 -16.41
C ILE A 574 -18.02 0.88 -15.45
N ILE A 575 -18.01 -0.40 -15.08
CA ILE A 575 -18.92 -0.95 -14.07
C ILE A 575 -18.15 -1.23 -12.78
N LEU A 576 -18.61 -0.65 -11.67
CA LEU A 576 -18.14 -0.98 -10.32
C LEU A 576 -19.21 -1.83 -9.62
N ARG A 577 -18.92 -3.13 -9.44
CA ARG A 577 -19.84 -4.08 -8.80
C ARG A 577 -19.55 -4.21 -7.31
N GLY A 578 -20.52 -3.79 -6.51
CA GLY A 578 -20.41 -3.58 -5.07
C GLY A 578 -20.42 -2.09 -4.75
N MET A 579 -21.12 -1.70 -3.69
CA MET A 579 -21.23 -0.29 -3.25
C MET A 579 -20.92 -0.13 -1.75
N GLY A 580 -19.89 -0.85 -1.28
CA GLY A 580 -19.33 -0.74 0.07
C GLY A 580 -18.07 0.13 0.12
N LEU A 581 -17.24 -0.02 1.15
CA LEU A 581 -16.06 0.86 1.35
C LEU A 581 -15.07 0.85 0.16
N THR A 582 -14.78 -0.32 -0.42
CA THR A 582 -13.88 -0.44 -1.59
C THR A 582 -14.42 0.32 -2.82
N PHE A 583 -15.74 0.44 -2.96
CA PHE A 583 -16.34 1.24 -4.04
C PHE A 583 -16.02 2.73 -3.88
N PHE A 584 -16.13 3.28 -2.66
CA PHE A 584 -15.79 4.68 -2.41
C PHE A 584 -14.31 4.97 -2.62
N ASP A 585 -13.43 4.00 -2.36
CA ASP A 585 -12.00 4.11 -2.70
C ASP A 585 -11.79 4.19 -4.22
N TYR A 586 -12.44 3.34 -5.02
CA TYR A 586 -12.37 3.46 -6.48
C TYR A 586 -13.00 4.75 -6.98
N MET A 587 -14.15 5.15 -6.44
CA MET A 587 -14.85 6.38 -6.80
C MET A 587 -13.92 7.59 -6.67
N ILE A 588 -13.23 7.74 -5.54
CA ILE A 588 -12.35 8.90 -5.31
C ILE A 588 -11.08 8.83 -6.17
N LEU A 589 -10.48 7.64 -6.34
CA LEU A 589 -9.29 7.47 -7.17
C LEU A 589 -9.56 7.75 -8.67
N LEU A 590 -10.78 7.49 -9.14
CA LEU A 590 -11.18 7.70 -10.54
C LEU A 590 -11.73 9.10 -10.83
N THR A 591 -11.89 9.92 -9.79
CA THR A 591 -12.42 11.29 -9.89
C THR A 591 -11.36 12.29 -9.45
N GLU A 592 -11.25 12.54 -8.16
CA GLU A 592 -10.21 13.42 -7.59
C GLU A 592 -8.79 12.91 -7.88
N GLY A 593 -8.58 11.59 -7.84
CA GLY A 593 -7.32 10.97 -8.24
C GLY A 593 -6.95 11.16 -9.71
N ARG A 594 -7.91 11.58 -10.55
CA ARG A 594 -7.71 11.97 -11.96
C ARG A 594 -7.73 13.49 -12.17
N GLY A 595 -7.66 14.26 -11.08
CA GLY A 595 -7.54 15.71 -11.07
C GLY A 595 -8.86 16.49 -11.05
N GLY A 596 -10.01 15.81 -10.93
CA GLY A 596 -11.27 16.52 -10.72
C GLY A 596 -11.38 17.06 -9.30
N GLN A 597 -12.33 17.96 -9.06
CA GLN A 597 -12.39 18.72 -7.81
C GLN A 597 -13.79 18.76 -7.23
N PHE A 598 -13.91 18.46 -5.94
CA PHE A 598 -15.12 18.74 -5.17
C PHE A 598 -15.04 20.15 -4.60
N ARG A 599 -16.14 20.90 -4.74
CA ARG A 599 -16.27 22.27 -4.24
C ARG A 599 -17.59 22.38 -3.49
N GLU A 600 -17.63 23.21 -2.45
CA GLU A 600 -18.86 23.51 -1.73
C GLU A 600 -19.44 24.83 -2.20
N ASN A 601 -20.78 24.90 -2.24
CA ASN A 601 -21.55 26.13 -2.47
C ASN A 601 -22.79 26.13 -1.57
N ALA A 602 -23.66 27.14 -1.72
CA ALA A 602 -24.88 27.29 -0.92
C ALA A 602 -25.90 26.13 -1.05
N HIS A 603 -25.77 25.28 -2.07
CA HIS A 603 -26.63 24.14 -2.37
C HIS A 603 -25.93 22.79 -2.11
N GLY A 604 -24.80 22.81 -1.40
CA GLY A 604 -24.02 21.64 -1.04
C GLY A 604 -22.81 21.40 -1.95
N LYS A 605 -22.35 20.15 -1.96
CA LYS A 605 -21.14 19.74 -2.69
C LYS A 605 -21.43 19.58 -4.18
N HIS A 606 -20.58 20.15 -5.03
CA HIS A 606 -20.62 19.98 -6.48
C HIS A 606 -19.24 19.54 -7.01
N TYR A 607 -19.25 18.92 -8.19
CA TYR A 607 -18.05 18.35 -8.80
C TYR A 607 -17.65 19.08 -10.09
N ILE A 608 -16.36 19.37 -10.23
CA ILE A 608 -15.75 19.94 -11.43
C ILE A 608 -14.87 18.85 -12.08
N PRO A 609 -15.27 18.31 -13.24
CA PRO A 609 -14.49 17.28 -13.92
C PRO A 609 -13.16 17.80 -14.47
N SER A 610 -12.11 16.99 -14.41
CA SER A 610 -10.85 17.23 -15.13
C SER A 610 -10.93 16.82 -16.60
N GLY A 611 -11.96 16.07 -16.97
CA GLY A 611 -12.11 15.46 -18.29
C GLY A 611 -11.27 14.20 -18.44
N LYS A 612 -10.80 13.57 -17.35
CA LYS A 612 -10.11 12.26 -17.35
C LYS A 612 -10.93 11.17 -16.66
N GLU A 613 -12.04 11.53 -16.05
CA GLU A 613 -12.97 10.64 -15.39
C GLU A 613 -13.57 9.64 -16.39
N PRO A 614 -13.79 8.38 -15.98
CA PRO A 614 -14.72 7.50 -16.69
C PRO A 614 -16.17 7.88 -16.34
N HIS A 615 -17.13 7.37 -17.11
CA HIS A 615 -18.52 7.32 -16.64
C HIS A 615 -18.68 6.08 -15.75
N ILE A 616 -18.98 6.26 -14.47
CA ILE A 616 -19.03 5.21 -13.47
C ILE A 616 -20.45 4.64 -13.38
N ILE A 617 -20.63 3.36 -13.70
CA ILE A 617 -21.88 2.64 -13.51
C ILE A 617 -21.75 1.80 -12.23
N ALA A 618 -22.41 2.25 -11.16
CA ALA A 618 -22.40 1.60 -9.86
C ALA A 618 -23.54 0.58 -9.76
N CYS A 619 -23.25 -0.63 -9.28
CA CYS A 619 -24.27 -1.66 -9.15
C CYS A 619 -24.08 -2.56 -7.92
N SER A 620 -25.18 -3.05 -7.36
CA SER A 620 -25.17 -3.99 -6.25
C SER A 620 -26.47 -4.81 -6.21
N ARG A 621 -26.49 -5.89 -5.41
CA ARG A 621 -27.71 -6.68 -5.18
C ARG A 621 -28.85 -5.86 -4.57
N LYS A 622 -28.52 -4.85 -3.74
CA LYS A 622 -29.51 -3.98 -3.10
C LYS A 622 -29.85 -2.75 -3.95
N GLY A 623 -29.08 -2.42 -4.99
CA GLY A 623 -29.22 -1.15 -5.72
C GLY A 623 -28.88 0.09 -4.88
N ALA A 624 -28.36 -0.09 -3.67
CA ALA A 624 -28.09 0.97 -2.69
C ALA A 624 -26.61 0.95 -2.25
N PRO A 625 -25.99 2.14 -2.03
CA PRO A 625 -24.72 2.23 -1.31
C PRO A 625 -24.91 1.90 0.17
N HIS A 626 -23.82 1.54 0.86
CA HIS A 626 -23.86 1.41 2.32
C HIS A 626 -24.29 2.74 2.98
N HIS A 627 -25.02 2.65 4.09
CA HIS A 627 -25.48 3.82 4.86
C HIS A 627 -24.30 4.62 5.40
N ALA A 628 -24.40 5.94 5.40
CA ALA A 628 -23.43 6.80 6.07
C ALA A 628 -23.38 6.49 7.56
N ARG A 629 -22.17 6.59 8.10
CA ARG A 629 -22.00 6.73 9.56
C ARG A 629 -22.75 7.96 10.04
N GLY A 630 -23.45 7.82 11.16
CA GLY A 630 -23.88 9.00 11.91
C GLY A 630 -22.68 9.85 12.30
N LYS A 631 -22.84 11.16 12.31
CA LYS A 631 -21.86 12.10 12.85
C LYS A 631 -21.48 11.66 14.26
N ASN A 632 -20.19 11.54 14.52
CA ASN A 632 -19.73 11.00 15.80
C ASN A 632 -20.05 11.99 16.93
N GLN A 633 -20.64 11.47 18.00
CA GLN A 633 -20.97 12.16 19.25
C GLN A 633 -20.54 11.35 20.47
N LYS A 634 -20.09 10.10 20.24
CA LYS A 634 -19.57 9.21 21.28
C LYS A 634 -18.12 9.56 21.56
N ARG A 635 -17.80 9.71 22.84
CA ARG A 635 -16.42 9.85 23.30
C ARG A 635 -15.62 8.57 23.02
N PRO A 636 -14.27 8.63 23.05
CA PRO A 636 -13.42 7.47 22.87
C PRO A 636 -13.79 6.27 23.77
N ASP A 637 -14.10 6.54 25.03
CA ASP A 637 -14.48 5.59 26.08
C ASP A 637 -15.95 5.16 26.06
N GLU A 638 -16.76 5.70 25.15
CA GLU A 638 -18.21 5.49 25.16
C GLU A 638 -18.68 4.46 24.12
N ARG A 639 -19.23 3.33 24.56
CA ARG A 639 -19.91 2.36 23.68
C ARG A 639 -21.32 2.07 24.18
N TRP A 640 -22.21 1.61 23.29
CA TRP A 640 -23.46 0.98 23.72
C TRP A 640 -23.12 -0.28 24.54
N VAL A 641 -23.55 -0.30 25.81
CA VAL A 641 -23.41 -1.45 26.68
C VAL A 641 -24.72 -2.24 26.60
N PRO A 642 -24.74 -3.45 26.03
CA PRO A 642 -25.98 -4.20 25.86
C PRO A 642 -26.59 -4.61 27.21
N ARG A 643 -27.93 -4.60 27.28
CA ARG A 643 -28.73 -4.90 28.48
C ARG A 643 -29.55 -6.19 28.36
N ILE A 644 -29.59 -6.75 27.15
CA ILE A 644 -30.40 -7.86 26.66
C ILE A 644 -29.49 -8.93 26.05
N LEU A 645 -28.69 -8.59 25.04
CA LEU A 645 -27.61 -9.45 24.53
C LEU A 645 -26.35 -9.23 25.38
N THR A 646 -26.45 -9.47 26.68
CA THR A 646 -25.31 -9.32 27.59
C THR A 646 -24.26 -10.40 27.33
N GLU A 647 -23.03 -10.16 27.80
CA GLU A 647 -21.97 -11.16 27.75
C GLU A 647 -22.37 -12.44 28.47
N ASP A 648 -23.02 -12.34 29.65
CA ASP A 648 -23.55 -13.50 30.39
C ASP A 648 -24.59 -14.29 29.59
N TYR A 649 -25.49 -13.60 28.88
CA TYR A 649 -26.47 -14.26 28.02
C TYR A 649 -25.77 -15.01 26.89
N ALA A 650 -24.86 -14.34 26.19
CA ALA A 650 -24.06 -14.95 25.12
C ALA A 650 -23.26 -16.15 25.66
N ALA A 651 -22.72 -16.03 26.88
CA ALA A 651 -21.94 -17.05 27.55
C ALA A 651 -22.73 -18.31 27.91
N ALA A 652 -24.00 -18.15 28.25
CA ALA A 652 -24.91 -19.23 28.62
C ALA A 652 -25.46 -20.04 27.43
N LEU A 653 -25.29 -19.56 26.19
CA LEU A 653 -25.79 -20.26 25.01
C LEU A 653 -25.07 -21.60 24.77
N SER A 654 -25.82 -22.59 24.30
CA SER A 654 -25.29 -23.90 23.91
C SER A 654 -26.14 -24.51 22.79
N ASN A 655 -25.51 -24.91 21.68
CA ASN A 655 -26.19 -25.43 20.47
C ASN A 655 -27.31 -24.50 19.96
N ALA A 656 -27.11 -23.19 20.08
CA ALA A 656 -28.09 -22.17 19.75
C ALA A 656 -28.20 -21.94 18.23
N THR A 657 -29.33 -21.38 17.81
CA THR A 657 -29.59 -20.94 16.44
C THR A 657 -29.61 -19.42 16.41
N PHE A 658 -28.78 -18.81 15.56
CA PHE A 658 -28.65 -17.36 15.43
C PHE A 658 -30.00 -16.66 15.22
N SER A 659 -30.84 -17.13 14.30
CA SER A 659 -32.14 -16.51 14.02
C SER A 659 -33.15 -16.56 15.18
N VAL A 660 -33.00 -17.52 16.11
CA VAL A 660 -33.93 -17.77 17.22
C VAL A 660 -33.40 -17.18 18.53
N ASP A 661 -32.12 -17.39 18.82
CA ASP A 661 -31.55 -17.15 20.14
C ASP A 661 -30.74 -15.84 20.20
N VAL A 662 -30.16 -15.40 19.08
CA VAL A 662 -29.23 -14.26 19.03
C VAL A 662 -29.87 -13.05 18.34
N TRP A 663 -30.38 -13.23 17.12
CA TRP A 663 -30.96 -12.18 16.30
C TRP A 663 -32.09 -11.40 17.00
N PRO A 664 -33.05 -12.04 17.69
CA PRO A 664 -34.10 -11.26 18.34
C PRO A 664 -33.55 -10.36 19.45
N ARG A 665 -32.44 -10.75 20.10
CA ARG A 665 -31.81 -9.98 21.17
C ARG A 665 -31.07 -8.78 20.58
N ILE A 666 -30.41 -8.97 19.44
CA ILE A 666 -29.87 -7.86 18.63
C ILE A 666 -30.98 -6.88 18.26
N ALA A 667 -32.12 -7.37 17.74
CA ALA A 667 -33.23 -6.51 17.34
C ALA A 667 -33.82 -5.73 18.53
N GLN A 668 -33.96 -6.38 19.69
CA GLN A 668 -34.41 -5.73 20.92
C GLN A 668 -33.45 -4.63 21.40
N GLU A 669 -32.13 -4.86 21.32
CA GLU A 669 -31.12 -3.83 21.66
C GLU A 669 -31.21 -2.60 20.76
N VAL A 670 -31.38 -2.83 19.46
CA VAL A 670 -31.48 -1.76 18.45
C VAL A 670 -32.79 -0.97 18.62
N GLU A 671 -33.91 -1.64 18.87
CA GLU A 671 -35.19 -0.98 19.19
C GLU A 671 -35.14 -0.19 20.50
N LEU A 672 -34.43 -0.71 21.51
CA LEU A 672 -34.22 -0.02 22.77
C LEU A 672 -33.44 1.28 22.55
N ALA A 673 -32.32 1.21 21.81
CA ALA A 673 -31.53 2.40 21.49
C ALA A 673 -32.31 3.42 20.67
N PHE A 674 -33.09 2.97 19.67
CA PHE A 674 -33.96 3.86 18.91
C PHE A 674 -34.97 4.57 19.80
N THR A 675 -35.63 3.83 20.69
CA THR A 675 -36.66 4.37 21.59
C THR A 675 -36.05 5.39 22.54
N ILE A 676 -34.92 5.07 23.19
CA ILE A 676 -34.24 5.99 24.09
C ILE A 676 -33.85 7.27 23.35
N SER A 677 -33.19 7.14 22.20
CA SER A 677 -32.73 8.29 21.43
C SER A 677 -33.89 9.16 20.93
N LEU A 678 -35.03 8.56 20.56
CA LEU A 678 -36.24 9.29 20.16
C LEU A 678 -36.85 10.07 21.33
N LEU A 679 -36.92 9.46 22.51
CA LEU A 679 -37.41 10.13 23.72
C LEU A 679 -36.50 11.28 24.12
N GLU A 680 -35.19 11.09 24.07
CA GLU A 680 -34.18 12.14 24.29
C GLU A 680 -34.31 13.28 23.28
N GLU A 681 -34.45 12.99 21.98
CA GLU A 681 -34.67 13.99 20.91
C GLU A 681 -35.90 14.86 21.20
N ASN A 682 -36.94 14.27 21.80
CA ASN A 682 -38.18 14.95 22.15
C ASN A 682 -38.20 15.53 23.59
N ASN A 683 -37.08 15.46 24.32
CA ASN A 683 -36.97 15.89 25.73
C ASN A 683 -38.04 15.25 26.64
N ALA A 684 -38.35 13.97 26.42
CA ALA A 684 -39.33 13.23 27.18
C ALA A 684 -38.69 12.54 28.40
N ASP A 685 -39.38 12.54 29.54
CA ASP A 685 -38.96 11.76 30.71
C ASP A 685 -39.26 10.27 30.48
N TYR A 686 -38.31 9.40 30.84
CA TYR A 686 -38.48 7.95 30.78
C TYR A 686 -37.72 7.23 31.90
N ASP A 687 -38.20 6.05 32.25
CA ASP A 687 -37.51 5.13 33.15
C ASP A 687 -36.83 4.03 32.34
N GLU A 688 -35.49 4.04 32.30
CA GLU A 688 -34.71 3.12 31.48
C GLU A 688 -34.90 1.66 31.90
N GLU A 689 -35.07 1.37 33.20
CA GLU A 689 -35.29 -0.01 33.67
C GLU A 689 -36.61 -0.57 33.15
N SER A 690 -37.67 0.23 33.16
CA SER A 690 -38.97 -0.13 32.55
C SER A 690 -38.84 -0.38 31.06
N LEU A 691 -38.10 0.45 30.31
CA LEU A 691 -37.87 0.24 28.88
C LEU A 691 -37.09 -1.05 28.60
N VAL A 692 -36.05 -1.33 29.39
CA VAL A 692 -35.28 -2.57 29.28
C VAL A 692 -36.17 -3.78 29.58
N SER A 693 -37.03 -3.71 30.59
CA SER A 693 -37.98 -4.77 30.91
C SER A 693 -38.97 -5.02 29.77
N LEU A 694 -39.51 -3.96 29.17
CA LEU A 694 -40.40 -4.05 28.00
C LEU A 694 -39.68 -4.63 26.79
N ALA A 695 -38.44 -4.18 26.52
CA ALA A 695 -37.63 -4.72 25.42
C ALA A 695 -37.38 -6.23 25.59
N LYS A 696 -37.08 -6.68 26.82
CA LYS A 696 -36.85 -8.11 27.14
C LYS A 696 -38.07 -9.00 26.94
N GLN A 697 -39.29 -8.47 27.10
CA GLN A 697 -40.53 -9.22 26.81
C GLN A 697 -40.60 -9.65 25.33
N GLY A 698 -39.95 -8.88 24.44
CA GLY A 698 -39.86 -9.18 23.01
C GLY A 698 -41.13 -8.89 22.23
N GLY A 699 -41.17 -9.35 20.98
CA GLY A 699 -42.24 -9.01 20.06
C GLY A 699 -42.31 -7.51 19.77
N HIS A 700 -43.52 -6.96 19.74
CA HIS A 700 -43.77 -5.53 19.50
C HIS A 700 -43.99 -4.72 20.79
N SER A 701 -43.77 -5.29 21.98
CA SER A 701 -44.14 -4.66 23.26
C SER A 701 -43.54 -3.27 23.48
N LEU A 702 -42.25 -3.07 23.15
CA LEU A 702 -41.62 -1.75 23.27
C LEU A 702 -42.19 -0.74 22.26
N VAL A 703 -42.51 -1.21 21.04
CA VAL A 703 -43.08 -0.39 19.96
C VAL A 703 -44.52 0.01 20.30
N GLU A 704 -45.34 -0.94 20.77
CA GLU A 704 -46.72 -0.70 21.22
C GLU A 704 -46.75 0.28 22.39
N TRP A 705 -45.84 0.12 23.36
CA TRP A 705 -45.68 1.07 24.46
C TRP A 705 -45.30 2.46 23.92
N ARG A 706 -44.29 2.57 23.06
CA ARG A 706 -43.85 3.85 22.47
C ARG A 706 -44.98 4.56 21.74
N HIS A 707 -45.77 3.82 20.95
CA HIS A 707 -46.96 4.34 20.26
C HIS A 707 -48.04 4.81 21.25
N SER A 708 -48.25 4.09 22.36
CA SER A 708 -49.19 4.50 23.40
C SER A 708 -48.80 5.82 24.09
N GLN A 709 -47.52 6.19 24.04
CA GLN A 709 -47.00 7.46 24.54
C GLN A 709 -47.08 8.60 23.49
N GLY A 710 -47.59 8.32 22.28
CA GLY A 710 -47.75 9.31 21.21
C GLY A 710 -46.60 9.40 20.20
N TYR A 711 -45.56 8.57 20.36
CA TYR A 711 -44.42 8.50 19.42
C TYR A 711 -44.70 7.41 18.38
N THR A 712 -45.04 7.81 17.16
CA THR A 712 -45.44 6.89 16.08
C THR A 712 -44.30 6.42 15.20
N GLU A 713 -43.08 6.93 15.44
CA GLU A 713 -41.88 6.57 14.70
C GLU A 713 -41.50 5.11 14.96
N THR A 714 -41.14 4.40 13.90
CA THR A 714 -40.75 2.99 13.94
C THR A 714 -39.52 2.72 13.11
N LEU A 715 -38.66 1.81 13.59
CA LEU A 715 -37.68 1.16 12.72
C LEU A 715 -38.41 0.16 11.82
N ASP A 716 -38.45 0.44 10.53
CA ASP A 716 -38.92 -0.54 9.57
C ASP A 716 -37.82 -1.57 9.30
N TRP A 717 -37.84 -2.68 10.04
CA TRP A 717 -36.91 -3.80 9.86
C TRP A 717 -37.01 -4.43 8.47
N GLY A 718 -38.20 -4.40 7.84
CA GLY A 718 -38.40 -4.83 6.47
C GLY A 718 -37.62 -3.93 5.51
N GLU A 719 -37.73 -2.62 5.68
CA GLU A 719 -36.97 -1.65 4.90
C GLU A 719 -35.45 -1.81 5.10
N LEU A 720 -34.98 -1.80 6.36
CA LEU A 720 -33.55 -1.84 6.66
C LEU A 720 -32.86 -3.13 6.19
N PHE A 721 -33.50 -4.29 6.39
CA PHE A 721 -32.87 -5.58 6.10
C PHE A 721 -33.19 -6.10 4.71
N GLN A 722 -34.43 -5.91 4.23
CA GLN A 722 -34.92 -6.56 3.02
C GLN A 722 -35.08 -5.60 1.84
N ALA A 723 -35.24 -4.29 2.06
CA ALA A 723 -35.49 -3.38 0.95
C ALA A 723 -34.31 -3.33 -0.02
N LYS A 724 -34.72 -3.28 -1.28
CA LYS A 724 -33.90 -3.09 -2.46
C LYS A 724 -34.31 -1.75 -3.05
N TRP A 725 -33.35 -0.97 -3.50
CA TRP A 725 -33.63 0.23 -4.28
C TRP A 725 -34.03 -0.22 -5.68
N THR A 726 -35.33 -0.18 -5.94
CA THR A 726 -35.94 -0.47 -7.23
C THR A 726 -36.48 0.81 -7.86
N ASN A 727 -36.73 0.75 -9.15
CA ASN A 727 -37.38 1.81 -9.91
C ASN A 727 -38.91 1.66 -9.90
N SER A 728 -39.59 2.75 -10.25
CA SER A 728 -41.03 2.74 -10.55
C SER A 728 -41.28 2.12 -11.93
N PRO A 729 -42.44 1.46 -12.14
CA PRO A 729 -42.80 0.91 -13.45
C PRO A 729 -42.77 1.99 -14.54
N GLY A 730 -41.99 1.76 -15.61
CA GLY A 730 -41.85 2.69 -16.73
C GLY A 730 -40.93 3.89 -16.49
N GLU A 731 -40.32 4.01 -15.30
CA GLU A 731 -39.31 5.03 -15.00
C GLU A 731 -38.05 4.82 -15.86
N LYS A 732 -37.50 5.91 -16.40
CA LYS A 732 -36.25 5.87 -17.16
C LYS A 732 -35.05 5.92 -16.22
N LEU A 733 -33.93 5.33 -16.63
CA LEU A 733 -32.73 5.28 -15.79
C LEU A 733 -32.21 6.68 -15.40
N ARG A 734 -32.37 7.66 -16.29
CA ARG A 734 -32.04 9.07 -16.03
C ARG A 734 -32.86 9.64 -14.87
N ASP A 735 -34.18 9.48 -14.93
CA ASP A 735 -35.11 10.02 -13.92
C ASP A 735 -34.91 9.31 -12.57
N TYR A 736 -34.58 8.01 -12.62
CA TYR A 736 -34.21 7.22 -11.45
C TYR A 736 -32.99 7.78 -10.70
N GLN A 737 -32.07 8.48 -11.38
CA GLN A 737 -30.91 9.09 -10.71
C GLN A 737 -31.31 10.20 -9.74
N ASP A 738 -32.40 10.93 -10.02
CA ASP A 738 -32.92 11.95 -9.09
C ASP A 738 -33.51 11.29 -7.83
N THR A 739 -34.18 10.14 -8.01
CA THR A 739 -34.66 9.30 -6.90
C THR A 739 -33.50 8.79 -6.04
N VAL A 740 -32.43 8.29 -6.66
CA VAL A 740 -31.21 7.84 -5.97
C VAL A 740 -30.56 9.00 -5.21
N ALA A 741 -30.40 10.17 -5.85
CA ALA A 741 -29.79 11.33 -5.22
C ALA A 741 -30.58 11.82 -4.01
N SER A 742 -31.93 11.78 -4.08
CA SER A 742 -32.82 12.14 -2.97
C SER A 742 -32.74 11.14 -1.81
N LYS A 743 -32.64 9.83 -2.09
CA LYS A 743 -32.46 8.81 -1.05
C LYS A 743 -31.11 8.95 -0.34
N ILE A 744 -30.04 9.26 -1.09
CA ILE A 744 -28.74 9.58 -0.52
C ILE A 744 -28.82 10.83 0.36
N GLU A 745 -29.55 11.86 -0.09
CA GLU A 745 -29.76 13.09 0.70
C GLU A 745 -30.44 12.80 2.04
N ASN A 746 -31.50 11.99 2.03
CA ASN A 746 -32.18 11.59 3.26
C ASN A 746 -31.24 10.85 4.22
N ASP A 747 -30.40 9.93 3.71
CA ASP A 747 -29.44 9.22 4.55
C ASP A 747 -28.35 10.15 5.12
N ILE A 748 -27.94 11.18 4.36
CA ILE A 748 -27.04 12.24 4.84
C ILE A 748 -27.70 13.06 5.94
N VAL A 749 -28.97 13.47 5.76
CA VAL A 749 -29.72 14.22 6.78
C VAL A 749 -29.84 13.41 8.07
N GLU A 750 -30.19 12.13 7.99
CA GLU A 750 -30.22 11.24 9.16
C GLU A 750 -28.83 11.07 9.77
N ALA A 751 -27.78 10.98 8.96
CA ALA A 751 -26.41 10.89 9.42
C ALA A 751 -25.95 12.14 10.20
N GLU A 752 -26.32 13.34 9.76
CA GLU A 752 -25.99 14.60 10.41
C GLU A 752 -26.65 14.76 11.79
N LYS A 753 -27.80 14.11 12.04
CA LYS A 753 -28.41 14.05 13.39
C LYS A 753 -27.52 13.34 14.42
N GLY A 754 -26.54 12.55 13.96
CA GLY A 754 -25.50 11.97 14.80
C GLY A 754 -25.82 10.59 15.38
N ASN A 755 -24.79 9.91 15.88
CA ASN A 755 -24.85 8.54 16.38
C ASN A 755 -25.28 8.39 17.85
N LYS A 756 -25.77 9.48 18.47
CA LYS A 756 -26.45 9.49 19.77
C LYS A 756 -27.81 10.17 19.69
N SER A 757 -27.85 11.41 19.19
CA SER A 757 -29.11 12.17 19.16
C SER A 757 -30.04 11.79 18.01
N GLY A 758 -29.52 11.26 16.91
CA GLY A 758 -30.34 10.82 15.78
C GLY A 758 -30.88 9.40 16.01
N PRO A 759 -32.20 9.18 16.16
CA PRO A 759 -32.73 7.88 16.57
C PRO A 759 -32.32 6.72 15.66
N LEU A 760 -32.40 6.92 14.33
CA LEU A 760 -32.01 5.90 13.37
C LEU A 760 -30.52 5.57 13.47
N LYS A 761 -29.64 6.58 13.48
CA LYS A 761 -28.19 6.35 13.45
C LYS A 761 -27.63 5.86 14.78
N ALA A 762 -28.22 6.28 15.90
CA ALA A 762 -27.94 5.71 17.21
C ALA A 762 -28.26 4.21 17.23
N ALA A 763 -29.45 3.83 16.73
CA ALA A 763 -29.87 2.43 16.64
C ALA A 763 -28.95 1.59 15.72
N LEU A 764 -28.56 2.11 14.54
CA LEU A 764 -27.65 1.39 13.64
C LEU A 764 -26.22 1.27 14.20
N ASP A 765 -25.77 2.24 15.00
CA ASP A 765 -24.44 2.20 15.63
C ASP A 765 -24.36 1.10 16.73
N VAL A 766 -25.48 0.68 17.31
CA VAL A 766 -25.55 -0.49 18.20
C VAL A 766 -25.02 -1.74 17.53
N LEU A 767 -25.34 -1.98 16.25
CA LEU A 767 -24.86 -3.16 15.49
C LEU A 767 -23.33 -3.22 15.39
N ARG A 768 -22.66 -2.07 15.53
CA ARG A 768 -21.20 -1.98 15.64
C ARG A 768 -20.72 -2.27 17.07
N ASP A 769 -21.38 -1.67 18.05
CA ASP A 769 -20.92 -1.71 19.44
C ASP A 769 -21.14 -3.08 20.11
N ILE A 770 -22.15 -3.86 19.68
CA ILE A 770 -22.44 -5.21 20.19
C ILE A 770 -21.61 -6.34 19.57
N ARG A 771 -20.59 -6.00 18.78
CA ARG A 771 -19.80 -7.02 18.04
C ARG A 771 -19.08 -7.99 18.95
N ASN A 772 -18.69 -7.55 20.15
CA ASN A 772 -18.01 -8.42 21.10
C ASN A 772 -18.95 -9.51 21.59
N GLU A 773 -20.20 -9.16 21.89
CA GLU A 773 -21.23 -10.06 22.38
C GLU A 773 -21.70 -11.03 21.28
N VAL A 774 -21.74 -10.58 20.00
CA VAL A 774 -21.95 -11.49 18.86
C VAL A 774 -20.75 -12.42 18.65
N ARG A 775 -19.51 -11.94 18.84
CA ARG A 775 -18.29 -12.77 18.74
C ARG A 775 -18.28 -13.86 19.81
N GLU A 776 -18.70 -13.52 21.01
CA GLU A 776 -18.86 -14.42 22.16
C GLU A 776 -19.79 -15.60 21.81
N CYS A 777 -20.88 -15.38 21.07
CA CYS A 777 -21.76 -16.44 20.58
C CYS A 777 -21.10 -17.43 19.59
N VAL A 778 -20.03 -17.02 18.90
CA VAL A 778 -19.41 -17.79 17.81
C VAL A 778 -18.11 -18.45 18.24
N GLN A 779 -17.18 -17.69 18.82
CA GLN A 779 -15.80 -18.10 19.10
C GLN A 779 -15.71 -19.38 19.94
N TYR A 780 -16.66 -19.56 20.87
CA TYR A 780 -16.73 -20.72 21.76
C TYR A 780 -17.69 -21.83 21.27
N GLY A 781 -18.13 -21.76 20.01
CA GLY A 781 -18.99 -22.78 19.39
C GLY A 781 -20.38 -22.87 20.01
N ARG A 782 -20.94 -21.73 20.46
CA ARG A 782 -22.24 -21.69 21.13
C ARG A 782 -23.42 -21.73 20.18
N ILE A 783 -23.24 -21.27 18.93
CA ILE A 783 -24.18 -21.47 17.83
C ILE A 783 -23.81 -22.64 16.92
N THR A 784 -24.80 -23.25 16.28
CA THR A 784 -24.58 -24.36 15.34
C THR A 784 -23.82 -23.91 14.09
N GLY A 785 -23.03 -24.81 13.49
CA GLY A 785 -22.25 -24.50 12.28
C GLY A 785 -23.12 -24.16 11.06
N GLU A 786 -24.30 -24.76 10.94
CA GLU A 786 -25.28 -24.42 9.90
C GLU A 786 -25.79 -22.99 10.08
N SER A 787 -26.21 -22.63 11.29
CA SER A 787 -26.69 -21.29 11.60
C SER A 787 -25.59 -20.23 11.44
N PHE A 788 -24.36 -20.52 11.86
CA PHE A 788 -23.22 -19.64 11.61
C PHE A 788 -23.04 -19.33 10.12
N LYS A 789 -23.07 -20.37 9.27
CA LYS A 789 -22.84 -20.22 7.84
C LYS A 789 -24.00 -19.57 7.11
N GLU A 790 -25.22 -20.07 7.32
CA GLU A 790 -26.41 -19.71 6.55
C GLU A 790 -27.12 -18.47 7.07
N GLU A 791 -27.01 -18.17 8.37
CA GLU A 791 -27.70 -17.04 8.99
C GLU A 791 -26.71 -15.92 9.34
N LEU A 792 -25.67 -16.19 10.13
CA LEU A 792 -24.74 -15.14 10.54
C LEU A 792 -23.90 -14.64 9.36
N LEU A 793 -23.15 -15.52 8.67
CA LEU A 793 -22.25 -15.10 7.59
C LEU A 793 -22.99 -14.74 6.31
N ALA A 794 -23.97 -15.53 5.88
CA ALA A 794 -24.63 -15.32 4.59
C ALA A 794 -25.70 -14.21 4.62
N ARG A 795 -26.35 -13.95 5.77
CA ARG A 795 -27.47 -13.00 5.87
C ARG A 795 -27.19 -11.81 6.78
N TYR A 796 -26.79 -12.04 8.04
CA TYR A 796 -26.58 -10.96 9.01
C TYR A 796 -25.35 -10.12 8.69
N SER A 797 -24.20 -10.75 8.46
CA SER A 797 -22.92 -10.04 8.28
C SER A 797 -22.93 -9.03 7.12
N PRO A 798 -23.44 -9.36 5.92
CA PRO A 798 -23.55 -8.40 4.82
C PRO A 798 -24.54 -7.27 5.14
N THR A 799 -25.59 -7.56 5.91
CA THR A 799 -26.59 -6.56 6.28
C THR A 799 -26.08 -5.62 7.37
N ASN A 800 -25.43 -6.15 8.40
CA ASN A 800 -24.69 -5.36 9.38
C ASN A 800 -23.65 -4.47 8.69
N ALA A 801 -22.88 -5.01 7.73
CA ALA A 801 -21.92 -4.22 6.98
C ALA A 801 -22.58 -3.08 6.19
N PHE A 802 -23.73 -3.34 5.58
CA PHE A 802 -24.52 -2.37 4.83
C PHE A 802 -25.09 -1.25 5.71
N LEU A 803 -25.58 -1.59 6.90
CA LEU A 803 -26.25 -0.65 7.82
C LEU A 803 -25.29 0.12 8.71
N SER A 804 -24.26 -0.54 9.24
CA SER A 804 -23.42 0.03 10.30
C SER A 804 -21.98 0.31 9.87
N ILE A 805 -21.42 -0.29 8.83
CA ILE A 805 -19.97 -0.17 8.48
C ILE A 805 -19.70 0.82 7.35
N GLY A 806 -20.74 1.51 6.85
CA GLY A 806 -20.62 2.35 5.67
C GLY A 806 -19.70 3.58 5.85
N PRO A 807 -19.62 4.41 4.80
CA PRO A 807 -18.58 5.43 4.69
C PRO A 807 -18.88 6.66 5.57
N PRO A 808 -17.91 7.57 5.72
CA PRO A 808 -18.16 8.91 6.25
C PRO A 808 -19.18 9.67 5.39
N ILE A 809 -19.92 10.60 6.00
CA ILE A 809 -20.92 11.46 5.34
C ILE A 809 -20.35 12.11 4.07
N GLN A 810 -19.12 12.62 4.16
CA GLN A 810 -18.41 13.23 3.03
C GLN A 810 -18.39 12.37 1.76
N ARG A 811 -18.32 11.04 1.88
CA ARG A 811 -18.31 10.15 0.70
C ARG A 811 -19.66 10.03 0.02
N LEU A 812 -20.75 10.09 0.77
CA LEU A 812 -22.09 10.12 0.19
C LEU A 812 -22.37 11.48 -0.45
N GLU A 813 -21.93 12.59 0.15
CA GLU A 813 -22.01 13.91 -0.49
C GLU A 813 -21.24 13.94 -1.82
N GLN A 814 -20.03 13.36 -1.85
CA GLN A 814 -19.23 13.23 -3.06
C GLN A 814 -19.92 12.35 -4.10
N MET A 815 -20.48 11.21 -3.70
CA MET A 815 -21.26 10.35 -4.60
C MET A 815 -22.47 11.11 -5.17
N GLN A 816 -23.22 11.84 -4.34
CA GLN A 816 -24.36 12.64 -4.77
C GLN A 816 -23.94 13.72 -5.78
N ALA A 817 -22.83 14.43 -5.52
CA ALA A 817 -22.27 15.42 -6.43
C ALA A 817 -21.89 14.82 -7.79
N LEU A 818 -21.33 13.60 -7.81
CA LEU A 818 -20.97 12.90 -9.04
C LEU A 818 -22.20 12.43 -9.84
N ILE A 819 -23.27 12.01 -9.16
CA ILE A 819 -24.55 11.68 -9.79
C ILE A 819 -25.14 12.93 -10.44
N LYS A 820 -25.23 14.04 -9.70
CA LYS A 820 -25.73 15.33 -10.20
C LYS A 820 -24.89 15.85 -11.38
N ALA A 821 -23.58 15.57 -11.40
CA ALA A 821 -22.68 15.92 -12.50
C ALA A 821 -22.74 14.97 -13.72
N GLY A 822 -23.49 13.87 -13.65
CA GLY A 822 -23.58 12.87 -14.72
C GLY A 822 -22.32 12.00 -14.88
N ILE A 823 -21.40 12.04 -13.90
CA ILE A 823 -20.19 11.20 -13.88
C ILE A 823 -20.50 9.80 -13.33
N LEU A 824 -21.52 9.68 -12.47
CA LEU A 824 -21.89 8.42 -11.81
C LEU A 824 -23.37 8.10 -12.04
N THR A 825 -23.66 6.85 -12.43
CA THR A 825 -25.01 6.30 -12.58
C THR A 825 -25.15 5.09 -11.65
N VAL A 826 -26.22 5.06 -10.85
CA VAL A 826 -26.56 3.91 -10.00
C VAL A 826 -27.66 3.10 -10.68
N LEU A 827 -27.43 1.80 -10.84
CA LEU A 827 -28.44 0.87 -11.35
C LEU A 827 -29.39 0.43 -10.23
N PRO A 828 -30.68 0.16 -10.54
CA PRO A 828 -31.58 -0.51 -9.61
C PRO A 828 -31.03 -1.87 -9.16
N ALA A 829 -31.63 -2.43 -8.12
CA ALA A 829 -31.23 -3.70 -7.54
C ALA A 829 -31.21 -4.87 -8.53
N ASP A 830 -30.39 -5.88 -8.20
CA ASP A 830 -30.18 -7.11 -8.97
C ASP A 830 -29.93 -6.95 -10.49
N PRO A 831 -29.02 -6.04 -10.91
CA PRO A 831 -28.66 -5.97 -12.31
C PRO A 831 -27.86 -7.22 -12.72
N ILE A 832 -28.07 -7.64 -13.96
CA ILE A 832 -27.33 -8.71 -14.62
C ILE A 832 -26.16 -8.09 -15.36
N ILE A 833 -24.95 -8.58 -15.06
CA ILE A 833 -23.71 -8.15 -15.69
C ILE A 833 -23.10 -9.35 -16.42
N SER A 834 -22.86 -9.20 -17.72
CA SER A 834 -22.27 -10.23 -18.57
C SER A 834 -21.16 -9.64 -19.44
N LEU A 835 -20.15 -10.44 -19.74
CA LEU A 835 -19.13 -10.08 -20.72
C LEU A 835 -19.53 -10.71 -22.04
N ASP A 836 -19.79 -9.89 -23.06
CA ASP A 836 -20.11 -10.32 -24.42
C ASP A 836 -18.81 -10.41 -25.23
N GLU A 837 -18.51 -11.63 -25.68
CA GLU A 837 -17.29 -11.96 -26.44
C GLU A 837 -17.35 -11.43 -27.87
N SER A 838 -18.54 -11.15 -28.40
CA SER A 838 -18.74 -10.73 -29.80
C SER A 838 -18.45 -9.23 -30.01
N ASN A 839 -18.74 -8.38 -29.03
CA ASN A 839 -18.51 -6.93 -29.08
C ASN A 839 -17.29 -6.48 -28.24
N GLY A 840 -16.73 -7.37 -27.40
CA GLY A 840 -15.62 -7.04 -26.51
C GLY A 840 -15.99 -6.00 -25.45
N LYS A 841 -17.23 -6.04 -24.96
CA LYS A 841 -17.76 -5.13 -23.93
C LYS A 841 -18.31 -5.91 -22.73
N VAL A 842 -18.58 -5.16 -21.67
CA VAL A 842 -19.35 -5.62 -20.52
C VAL A 842 -20.74 -5.04 -20.64
N ASP A 843 -21.72 -5.90 -20.82
CA ASP A 843 -23.12 -5.51 -20.87
C ASP A 843 -23.69 -5.46 -19.46
N TYR A 844 -24.51 -4.45 -19.21
CA TYR A 844 -25.40 -4.44 -18.07
C TYR A 844 -26.86 -4.38 -18.53
N PHE A 845 -27.68 -5.14 -17.83
CA PHE A 845 -29.12 -5.21 -18.03
C PHE A 845 -29.79 -5.26 -16.66
N ASN A 846 -30.84 -4.48 -16.45
CA ASN A 846 -31.69 -4.65 -15.28
C ASN A 846 -33.06 -5.22 -15.71
N PRO A 847 -33.48 -6.38 -15.17
CA PRO A 847 -34.81 -6.93 -15.45
C PRO A 847 -35.97 -5.96 -15.17
N SER A 848 -35.82 -5.04 -14.21
CA SER A 848 -36.85 -4.05 -13.87
C SER A 848 -36.89 -2.83 -14.82
N MET A 849 -35.87 -2.68 -15.67
CA MET A 849 -35.78 -1.66 -16.71
C MET A 849 -35.26 -2.29 -18.01
N PRO A 850 -36.02 -3.18 -18.66
CA PRO A 850 -35.49 -4.00 -19.76
C PRO A 850 -35.13 -3.20 -21.01
N GLN A 851 -35.62 -1.96 -21.13
CA GLN A 851 -35.32 -1.04 -22.23
C GLN A 851 -34.01 -0.25 -22.00
N GLU A 852 -33.50 -0.21 -20.77
CA GLU A 852 -32.32 0.58 -20.36
C GLU A 852 -31.10 -0.35 -20.21
N LYS A 853 -30.68 -0.95 -21.33
CA LYS A 853 -29.44 -1.73 -21.41
C LYS A 853 -28.27 -0.84 -21.84
N GLY A 854 -27.07 -1.16 -21.40
CA GLY A 854 -25.87 -0.43 -21.83
C GLY A 854 -24.61 -1.26 -21.74
N GLU A 855 -23.52 -0.64 -22.20
CA GLU A 855 -22.22 -1.29 -22.38
C GLU A 855 -21.13 -0.51 -21.65
N ALA A 856 -20.11 -1.22 -21.19
CA ALA A 856 -18.92 -0.69 -20.56
C ALA A 856 -17.66 -1.39 -21.07
N THR A 857 -16.50 -0.78 -20.86
CA THR A 857 -15.20 -1.32 -21.29
C THR A 857 -14.37 -1.89 -20.14
N ALA A 858 -14.84 -1.71 -18.90
CA ALA A 858 -14.23 -2.31 -17.74
C ALA A 858 -15.27 -2.79 -16.71
N LEU A 859 -14.92 -3.86 -15.99
CA LEU A 859 -15.66 -4.36 -14.85
C LEU A 859 -14.72 -4.55 -13.66
N VAL A 860 -15.10 -3.98 -12.52
CA VAL A 860 -14.38 -4.09 -11.25
C VAL A 860 -15.26 -4.73 -10.20
N GLU A 861 -14.74 -5.76 -9.54
CA GLU A 861 -15.29 -6.24 -8.27
C GLU A 861 -14.89 -5.28 -7.15
N ALA A 862 -15.69 -4.26 -6.88
CA ALA A 862 -15.44 -3.26 -5.85
C ALA A 862 -15.77 -3.79 -4.43
N ARG A 863 -15.13 -4.90 -4.06
CA ARG A 863 -15.27 -5.61 -2.78
C ARG A 863 -14.02 -6.43 -2.47
N LEU A 864 -13.83 -6.77 -1.20
CA LEU A 864 -12.80 -7.71 -0.78
C LEU A 864 -13.26 -9.17 -0.97
N PRO A 865 -12.33 -10.10 -1.25
CA PRO A 865 -12.63 -11.52 -1.24
C PRO A 865 -12.88 -12.02 0.19
N THR A 866 -13.70 -13.05 0.34
CA THR A 866 -13.90 -13.73 1.62
C THR A 866 -12.61 -14.46 2.03
N SER A 867 -12.15 -14.25 3.26
CA SER A 867 -10.99 -14.96 3.81
C SER A 867 -11.31 -16.44 3.98
N SER A 868 -10.49 -17.32 3.39
CA SER A 868 -10.60 -18.77 3.58
C SER A 868 -9.26 -19.46 3.37
N ILE A 869 -8.81 -20.27 4.31
CA ILE A 869 -7.56 -21.01 4.12
C ILE A 869 -7.66 -22.11 3.06
N GLN A 870 -8.87 -22.63 2.82
CA GLN A 870 -9.09 -23.66 1.80
C GLN A 870 -8.93 -23.11 0.38
N ASN A 871 -9.22 -21.82 0.20
CA ASN A 871 -9.17 -21.12 -1.08
C ASN A 871 -8.05 -20.08 -1.14
N THR A 872 -7.06 -20.16 -0.25
CA THR A 872 -5.97 -19.18 -0.24
C THR A 872 -5.01 -19.37 -1.42
N ALA A 873 -4.43 -18.26 -1.87
CA ALA A 873 -3.31 -18.20 -2.80
C ALA A 873 -2.04 -17.65 -2.13
N ASP A 874 -2.05 -17.48 -0.81
CA ASP A 874 -0.87 -17.04 -0.06
C ASP A 874 0.12 -18.21 0.12
N PRO A 875 1.38 -18.05 -0.30
CA PRO A 875 2.34 -19.15 -0.34
C PRO A 875 2.65 -19.72 1.06
N LEU A 876 2.65 -18.88 2.10
CA LEU A 876 2.96 -19.32 3.46
C LEU A 876 1.85 -20.21 4.01
N ILE A 877 0.58 -19.81 3.83
CA ILE A 877 -0.57 -20.62 4.27
C ILE A 877 -0.66 -21.91 3.44
N VAL A 878 -0.41 -21.86 2.14
CA VAL A 878 -0.33 -23.07 1.29
C VAL A 878 0.75 -24.02 1.79
N SER A 879 1.94 -23.51 2.12
CA SER A 879 3.04 -24.31 2.66
C SER A 879 2.72 -24.88 4.04
N ALA A 880 2.09 -24.11 4.93
CA ALA A 880 1.68 -24.60 6.24
C ALA A 880 0.64 -25.73 6.13
N ALA A 881 -0.35 -25.58 5.24
CA ALA A 881 -1.37 -26.59 5.01
C ALA A 881 -0.79 -27.87 4.40
N SER A 882 0.11 -27.78 3.41
CA SER A 882 0.72 -28.95 2.78
C SER A 882 1.61 -29.76 3.72
N LEU A 883 2.18 -29.11 4.74
CA LEU A 883 2.95 -29.75 5.81
C LEU A 883 2.08 -30.29 6.95
N GLY A 884 0.76 -30.08 6.93
CA GLY A 884 -0.14 -30.44 8.03
C GLY A 884 0.12 -29.65 9.31
N LEU A 885 0.68 -28.44 9.20
CA LEU A 885 0.89 -27.51 10.33
C LEU A 885 -0.40 -26.77 10.70
N ILE A 886 -1.30 -26.59 9.75
CA ILE A 886 -2.61 -25.97 9.96
C ILE A 886 -3.68 -26.87 9.32
N ARG A 887 -4.90 -26.79 9.84
CA ARG A 887 -6.10 -27.40 9.25
C ARG A 887 -7.27 -26.42 9.33
N PRO A 888 -8.32 -26.59 8.50
CA PRO A 888 -9.52 -25.76 8.61
C PRO A 888 -10.29 -26.10 9.89
N HIS A 889 -10.86 -25.09 10.54
CA HIS A 889 -11.75 -25.30 11.68
C HIS A 889 -13.11 -25.85 11.22
N TYR A 890 -13.54 -26.93 11.88
CA TYR A 890 -14.83 -27.59 11.70
C TYR A 890 -15.73 -27.35 12.91
N PHE A 891 -17.00 -27.03 12.68
CA PHE A 891 -17.97 -26.94 13.77
C PHE A 891 -18.24 -28.32 14.37
N LYS A 892 -18.29 -28.40 15.70
CA LYS A 892 -18.49 -29.64 16.47
C LYS A 892 -19.61 -30.51 15.88
N ASN A 893 -19.31 -31.79 15.66
CA ASN A 893 -20.24 -32.80 15.16
C ASN A 893 -20.87 -32.49 13.78
N THR A 894 -20.26 -31.63 12.97
CA THR A 894 -20.72 -31.31 11.62
C THR A 894 -19.59 -31.42 10.59
N THR A 895 -19.95 -31.48 9.31
CA THR A 895 -19.01 -31.30 8.19
C THR A 895 -18.87 -29.83 7.79
N CYS A 896 -19.50 -28.91 8.53
CA CYS A 896 -19.46 -27.48 8.23
C CYS A 896 -18.07 -26.91 8.57
N VAL A 897 -17.42 -26.34 7.57
CA VAL A 897 -16.15 -25.64 7.68
C VAL A 897 -16.37 -24.15 7.82
N SER A 898 -15.61 -23.54 8.73
CA SER A 898 -15.62 -22.09 8.95
C SER A 898 -14.80 -21.30 7.92
N GLY A 899 -13.81 -21.95 7.30
CA GLY A 899 -12.80 -21.29 6.47
C GLY A 899 -11.62 -20.68 7.25
N ALA A 900 -11.69 -20.64 8.58
CA ALA A 900 -10.61 -20.20 9.46
C ALA A 900 -9.56 -21.30 9.72
N ILE A 901 -8.38 -20.89 10.19
CA ILE A 901 -7.42 -21.81 10.83
C ILE A 901 -8.02 -22.33 12.14
N ASP A 902 -7.90 -23.63 12.37
CA ASP A 902 -8.28 -24.25 13.65
C ASP A 902 -7.29 -23.89 14.76
N VAL A 903 -7.82 -23.30 15.84
CA VAL A 903 -7.05 -22.85 17.00
C VAL A 903 -7.81 -23.17 18.27
N ASP A 904 -7.08 -23.32 19.37
CA ASP A 904 -7.66 -23.22 20.71
C ASP A 904 -8.20 -21.78 20.92
N PRO A 905 -9.48 -21.59 21.29
CA PRO A 905 -10.11 -20.28 21.34
C PRO A 905 -9.63 -19.39 22.50
N HIS A 906 -8.85 -19.91 23.44
CA HIS A 906 -8.32 -19.16 24.57
C HIS A 906 -6.85 -18.76 24.37
N SER A 907 -6.00 -19.70 23.94
CA SER A 907 -4.56 -19.50 23.74
C SER A 907 -4.17 -19.13 22.31
N PHE A 908 -5.08 -19.30 21.35
CA PHE A 908 -4.86 -19.12 19.91
C PHE A 908 -3.79 -20.06 19.31
N ARG A 909 -3.43 -21.11 20.06
CA ARG A 909 -2.52 -22.15 19.58
C ARG A 909 -3.20 -22.96 18.49
N VAL A 910 -2.52 -23.12 17.36
CA VAL A 910 -3.03 -23.85 16.19
C VAL A 910 -3.23 -25.32 16.54
N GLN A 911 -4.36 -25.85 16.10
CA GLN A 911 -4.68 -27.28 16.13
C GLN A 911 -4.24 -27.92 14.81
N SER A 912 -3.68 -29.12 14.86
CA SER A 912 -3.26 -29.85 13.66
C SER A 912 -3.54 -31.35 13.73
N ASP A 913 -3.51 -31.99 12.56
CA ASP A 913 -3.72 -33.43 12.42
C ASP A 913 -2.46 -34.27 12.71
N SER A 914 -1.32 -33.62 12.96
CA SER A 914 -0.07 -34.25 13.41
C SER A 914 0.29 -33.80 14.82
N GLU A 915 0.97 -34.63 15.60
CA GLU A 915 1.59 -34.17 16.85
C GLU A 915 2.58 -33.05 16.53
N GLN A 916 2.37 -31.87 17.10
CA GLN A 916 3.24 -30.72 16.92
C GLN A 916 4.21 -30.61 18.09
N SER A 917 5.51 -30.75 17.78
CA SER A 917 6.60 -30.36 18.67
C SER A 917 6.86 -28.85 18.69
N VAL A 918 6.22 -28.08 17.79
CA VAL A 918 6.43 -26.63 17.63
C VAL A 918 5.19 -25.85 18.06
N SER A 919 5.40 -24.72 18.73
CA SER A 919 4.31 -23.83 19.15
C SER A 919 3.94 -22.86 18.03
N LEU A 920 2.87 -23.17 17.29
CA LEU A 920 2.33 -22.31 16.24
C LEU A 920 1.04 -21.64 16.73
N TYR A 921 0.92 -20.33 16.51
CA TYR A 921 -0.22 -19.51 16.89
C TYR A 921 -0.78 -18.78 15.66
N ALA A 922 -2.08 -18.54 15.61
CA ALA A 922 -2.70 -17.76 14.54
C ALA A 922 -3.66 -16.73 15.11
N TYR A 923 -3.73 -15.55 14.49
CA TYR A 923 -4.45 -14.42 15.04
C TYR A 923 -4.96 -13.44 13.95
N GLY A 924 -6.17 -12.90 14.11
CA GLY A 924 -6.74 -11.89 13.21
C GLY A 924 -7.50 -12.44 12.00
N ILE A 925 -7.26 -11.85 10.82
CA ILE A 925 -8.00 -12.16 9.57
C ILE A 925 -8.00 -13.66 9.19
N PRO A 926 -6.92 -14.45 9.44
CA PRO A 926 -6.96 -15.90 9.25
C PRO A 926 -8.02 -16.63 10.09
N LEU A 927 -8.53 -15.99 11.13
CA LEU A 927 -9.54 -16.51 12.04
C LEU A 927 -10.95 -15.93 11.79
N GLU A 928 -11.20 -15.13 10.75
CA GLU A 928 -12.51 -14.47 10.51
C GLU A 928 -13.72 -15.43 10.53
N GLY A 929 -13.51 -16.70 10.12
CA GLY A 929 -14.53 -17.75 10.17
C GLY A 929 -14.82 -18.31 11.57
N LEU A 930 -13.98 -18.02 12.56
CA LEU A 930 -14.11 -18.46 13.96
C LEU A 930 -14.37 -17.25 14.88
N GLN A 931 -13.59 -16.19 14.70
CA GLN A 931 -13.78 -14.89 15.32
C GLN A 931 -14.48 -13.96 14.32
N TRP A 932 -15.75 -13.65 14.58
CA TRP A 932 -16.50 -12.75 13.71
C TRP A 932 -16.03 -11.30 13.82
N GLY A 933 -15.84 -10.63 12.67
CA GLY A 933 -15.52 -9.20 12.60
C GLY A 933 -14.12 -8.88 13.12
N THR A 934 -13.10 -9.60 12.62
CA THR A 934 -11.71 -9.38 13.07
C THR A 934 -11.10 -8.14 12.47
N ALA A 935 -11.59 -7.64 11.32
CA ALA A 935 -11.08 -6.45 10.60
C ALA A 935 -11.37 -5.10 11.33
N ALA A 936 -10.89 -4.97 12.56
CA ALA A 936 -10.95 -3.77 13.39
C ALA A 936 -9.55 -3.23 13.73
N THR A 937 -9.50 -2.01 14.25
CA THR A 937 -8.32 -1.36 14.86
C THR A 937 -8.46 -1.34 16.38
N ILE A 938 -7.37 -1.04 17.09
CA ILE A 938 -7.43 -0.83 18.53
C ILE A 938 -8.19 0.47 18.79
N ARG A 939 -9.22 0.39 19.64
CA ARG A 939 -9.99 1.54 20.11
C ARG A 939 -9.61 1.79 21.57
N PRO A 940 -9.26 3.03 21.94
CA PRO A 940 -8.86 3.34 23.30
C PRO A 940 -10.06 3.28 24.27
N PHE A 941 -9.78 2.91 25.51
CA PHE A 941 -10.67 2.98 26.68
C PHE A 941 -11.92 2.09 26.65
N VAL A 942 -11.99 1.09 25.76
CA VAL A 942 -13.18 0.23 25.60
C VAL A 942 -12.86 -1.27 25.61
N ASN A 943 -11.78 -1.69 26.26
CA ASN A 943 -11.32 -3.08 26.31
C ASN A 943 -11.22 -3.72 24.92
N SER A 944 -10.29 -3.23 24.10
CA SER A 944 -10.14 -3.71 22.73
C SER A 944 -9.70 -5.18 22.69
N VAL A 945 -10.53 -6.04 22.10
CA VAL A 945 -10.24 -7.48 21.90
C VAL A 945 -8.89 -7.73 21.24
N ILE A 946 -8.38 -6.79 20.44
CA ILE A 946 -7.07 -6.95 19.81
C ILE A 946 -5.94 -7.12 20.82
N ILE A 947 -6.04 -6.39 21.93
CA ILE A 947 -5.05 -6.40 23.00
C ILE A 947 -5.19 -7.68 23.83
N HIS A 948 -6.41 -8.09 24.15
CA HIS A 948 -6.67 -9.31 24.92
C HIS A 948 -6.17 -10.56 24.19
N ASP A 949 -6.47 -10.70 22.90
CA ASP A 949 -6.04 -11.84 22.11
C ASP A 949 -4.51 -11.89 21.97
N ALA A 950 -3.86 -10.74 21.80
CA ALA A 950 -2.41 -10.64 21.77
C ALA A 950 -1.77 -11.02 23.12
N ASP A 951 -2.41 -10.66 24.24
CA ASP A 951 -1.93 -10.98 25.58
C ASP A 951 -2.04 -12.48 25.89
N ALA A 952 -3.13 -13.12 25.46
CA ALA A 952 -3.31 -14.57 25.59
C ALA A 952 -2.21 -15.35 24.83
N ILE A 953 -1.90 -14.94 23.59
CA ILE A 953 -0.81 -15.50 22.79
C ILE A 953 0.53 -15.32 23.51
N ALA A 954 0.81 -14.10 23.97
CA ALA A 954 2.07 -13.80 24.65
C ALA A 954 2.21 -14.58 25.98
N SER A 955 1.12 -14.81 26.71
CA SER A 955 1.09 -15.66 27.91
C SER A 955 1.42 -17.11 27.57
N SER A 956 0.75 -17.67 26.56
CA SER A 956 0.97 -19.06 26.14
C SER A 956 2.39 -19.30 25.64
N ILE A 957 2.96 -18.37 24.86
CA ILE A 957 4.37 -18.42 24.44
C ILE A 957 5.30 -18.39 25.65
N GLN A 958 5.02 -17.53 26.63
CA GLN A 958 5.82 -17.45 27.85
C GLN A 958 5.80 -18.79 28.61
N GLU A 959 4.66 -19.44 28.74
CA GLU A 959 4.50 -20.74 29.39
C GLU A 959 5.28 -21.84 28.65
N ASP A 960 5.11 -21.95 27.33
CA ASP A 960 5.85 -22.90 26.48
C ASP A 960 7.38 -22.75 26.64
N LEU A 961 7.88 -21.51 26.65
CA LEU A 961 9.31 -21.23 26.83
C LEU A 961 9.82 -21.56 28.24
N HIS A 962 8.96 -21.56 29.27
CA HIS A 962 9.33 -21.99 30.62
C HIS A 962 9.35 -23.52 30.74
N GLU A 963 8.38 -24.22 30.15
CA GLU A 963 8.32 -25.68 30.19
C GLU A 963 9.50 -26.33 29.47
N ARG A 964 9.86 -25.81 28.28
CA ARG A 964 11.03 -26.26 27.52
C ARG A 964 12.37 -26.05 28.25
N LYS A 965 12.42 -25.21 29.28
CA LYS A 965 13.64 -25.03 30.11
C LYS A 965 13.72 -26.04 31.27
N LYS A 966 12.61 -26.66 31.64
CA LYS A 966 12.54 -27.64 32.74
C LYS A 966 12.82 -29.07 32.25
N GLN A 967 12.52 -29.34 30.98
CA GLN A 967 12.93 -30.53 30.23
C GLN A 967 14.39 -30.40 29.81
#